data_AF-A0A091PLB9-F1
#
_entry.id   AF-A0A091PLB9-F1
#
_cell.length_a   1.000
_cell.length_b   1.000
_cell.length_c   1.000
_cell.angle_alpha   90.00
_cell.angle_beta   90.00
_cell.angle_gamma   90.00
#
_symmetry.space_group_name_H-M   'P 1'
#
loop_
_entity.id
_entity.type
_entity.pdbx_description
1 polymer ?
#
loop_
_entity_poly.entity_id
_entity_poly.type
_entity_poly.pdbx_seq_one_letter_code
_entity_poly.pdbx_strand_id
1 'polypeptide(L)'
;GKATYLHIGEVVDGVDMRAEVGLLSRNVVVMGEMEGQCYEYSSKLCSFFDFDTFGGHIKIALNFKATHIEGLELKYMGQQTMGHYPIHFHMAGDVDEKGGYNPPTYVKDVSIHHTFSRCVTVHGSNGLLVKDVVGYDALGHCFFTEDGPEERNTFDHCLGLLVKPSTLLPSDRDSRMCKLITEGAYPGYIPKPRQDCSAVSTFWIANPHNNLINCAAAGSEETGFWFVLHHVPTGPSAGMYSPGYSEHMPMGKFSNNRAHSNYRAGMIIDNGVKTTPASAKDKRPILTLISGRYSPHKDADPLKPREPAIIERFIAYKNQDHGAWLRGGDVWLDNCQFADNGIGLTLASGGTFPHDDGSKQEIKNSLFVGESGNLGTETIDNEIWGPGGLDHRGRTLPIGPDFPIRGIQFYDGPINVQNCTFRKFAALDGRHTSALAFRLNNAWQSCPNNNVTDIHFEDVPITSRVFFGEPGPWFNGLDMDGDKTSVFHDVDGSVSEYPGSYLIKEDNWLIKHPDCIDMPDWRGSICSGHFAQIYIQAYKPANLKMKIIKNDYHDHPLYLEGALSKSTHYQQYQPVITLRKGYTIHWDKTAPEELAIWLINFNKNDWIQVGFCYPKGTTFSILSDIHNRLLKKTYKTGTFYRTSQMEKLEHRYPSKGYYYWDEDTGLLFLKLKAQNEKEKFAFCSVKGCERIRIKAVIPKTAGVSDCEAMAYPKYIETPIVEVPMPKKLSSTQLKTKDHLLEVKIETYKKQYFHLKDDFAYTEVDGVRFFLTDEGIQLVVIDGHHGNVVDRVTFKNSILQGIPAQIENYVNSIKDHSIVLVTSKGRFISRGPWTKVLEKLGAEEGFRLKEKMAFVGFKGSFRPVWVKLVTNEDSAKIYQALPIPVMKKMKL
;
A
#
# COMPACT_ATOMS: atom_id res chain seq x y z
N GLY A 1 -44.83 -9.81 -3.91
CA GLY A 1 -44.01 -10.73 -3.11
C GLY A 1 -43.30 -9.97 -2.01
N LYS A 2 -42.81 -10.65 -0.97
CA LYS A 2 -41.82 -10.06 -0.03
C LYS A 2 -40.43 -10.25 -0.64
N ALA A 3 -39.56 -9.25 -0.53
CA ALA A 3 -38.17 -9.38 -0.98
C ALA A 3 -37.44 -10.39 -0.09
N THR A 4 -36.61 -11.26 -0.69
CA THR A 4 -35.77 -12.23 0.04
C THR A 4 -34.68 -11.52 0.83
N TYR A 5 -34.13 -10.44 0.27
CA TYR A 5 -33.10 -9.62 0.87
C TYR A 5 -33.52 -8.14 0.84
N LEU A 6 -33.18 -7.40 1.89
CA LEU A 6 -33.37 -5.96 1.92
C LEU A 6 -32.19 -5.29 1.21
N HIS A 7 -32.49 -4.25 0.45
CA HIS A 7 -31.49 -3.44 -0.23
C HIS A 7 -31.71 -1.96 0.06
N ILE A 8 -30.63 -1.20 0.00
CA ILE A 8 -30.68 0.26 0.12
C ILE A 8 -31.32 0.85 -1.16
N GLY A 9 -32.20 1.83 -0.97
CA GLY A 9 -32.98 2.46 -2.05
C GLY A 9 -32.58 3.90 -2.38
N GLU A 10 -31.53 4.42 -1.75
CA GLU A 10 -31.08 5.81 -1.88
C GLU A 10 -29.56 5.92 -2.00
N VAL A 11 -29.10 7.11 -2.40
CA VAL A 11 -27.68 7.48 -2.34
C VAL A 11 -27.33 7.78 -0.89
N VAL A 12 -26.35 7.07 -0.35
CA VAL A 12 -25.95 7.17 1.06
C VAL A 12 -24.54 7.69 1.14
N ASP A 13 -24.32 8.73 1.94
CA ASP A 13 -23.00 9.33 2.15
C ASP A 13 -22.29 9.69 0.83
N GLY A 14 -23.03 10.15 -0.17
CA GLY A 14 -22.50 10.54 -1.49
C GLY A 14 -22.17 9.36 -2.41
N VAL A 15 -22.44 8.12 -2.01
CA VAL A 15 -22.21 6.91 -2.81
C VAL A 15 -23.54 6.31 -3.23
N ASP A 16 -23.69 6.06 -4.53
CA ASP A 16 -24.87 5.38 -5.05
C ASP A 16 -24.76 3.87 -4.81
N MET A 17 -25.41 3.39 -3.75
CA MET A 17 -25.44 1.99 -3.37
C MET A 17 -26.77 1.31 -3.69
N ARG A 18 -27.67 1.99 -4.42
CA ARG A 18 -29.02 1.48 -4.73
C ARG A 18 -28.96 0.11 -5.37
N ALA A 19 -29.94 -0.73 -5.05
CA ALA A 19 -30.02 -2.10 -5.56
C ALA A 19 -29.91 -2.17 -7.10
N GLU A 20 -29.13 -3.12 -7.59
CA GLU A 20 -29.16 -3.50 -9.00
C GLU A 20 -30.48 -4.22 -9.33
N VAL A 21 -31.08 -3.88 -10.47
CA VAL A 21 -32.35 -4.46 -10.91
C VAL A 21 -32.20 -5.01 -12.32
N GLY A 22 -32.28 -6.34 -12.46
CA GLY A 22 -32.26 -7.04 -13.73
C GLY A 22 -33.57 -7.76 -14.02
N LEU A 23 -34.12 -7.60 -15.23
CA LEU A 23 -35.25 -8.39 -15.69
C LEU A 23 -34.76 -9.75 -16.19
N LEU A 24 -35.21 -10.85 -15.57
CA LEU A 24 -34.79 -12.20 -15.97
C LEU A 24 -35.69 -12.82 -17.05
N SER A 25 -36.99 -12.57 -16.96
CA SER A 25 -37.97 -13.19 -17.86
C SER A 25 -38.04 -12.52 -19.23
N ARG A 26 -38.08 -13.31 -20.31
CA ARG A 26 -38.36 -12.81 -21.68
C ARG A 26 -39.43 -13.66 -22.37
N ASN A 27 -39.95 -13.16 -23.49
CA ASN A 27 -40.99 -13.88 -24.26
C ASN A 27 -40.44 -15.08 -25.04
N VAL A 28 -39.15 -15.07 -25.37
CA VAL A 28 -38.48 -16.17 -26.07
C VAL A 28 -37.49 -16.81 -25.11
N VAL A 29 -37.76 -18.05 -24.72
CA VAL A 29 -36.94 -18.83 -23.80
C VAL A 29 -36.23 -19.94 -24.56
N VAL A 30 -34.91 -20.01 -24.42
CA VAL A 30 -34.10 -21.17 -24.85
C VAL A 30 -33.50 -21.77 -23.60
N MET A 31 -33.79 -23.05 -23.36
CA MET A 31 -33.30 -23.73 -22.17
C MET A 31 -32.87 -25.17 -22.43
N GLY A 32 -31.89 -25.63 -21.66
CA GLY A 32 -31.54 -27.05 -21.59
C GLY A 32 -32.60 -27.85 -20.82
N GLU A 33 -32.83 -29.08 -21.25
CA GLU A 33 -33.60 -30.07 -20.50
C GLU A 33 -32.71 -30.68 -19.42
N MET A 34 -33.17 -30.69 -18.16
CA MET A 34 -32.38 -31.03 -16.99
C MET A 34 -32.81 -32.36 -16.39
N GLU A 35 -31.82 -33.16 -15.99
CA GLU A 35 -32.02 -34.35 -15.18
C GLU A 35 -32.31 -34.01 -13.71
N GLY A 36 -32.98 -34.92 -13.00
CA GLY A 36 -33.33 -34.74 -11.58
C GLY A 36 -32.16 -34.85 -10.60
N GLN A 37 -30.99 -35.27 -11.07
CA GLN A 37 -29.75 -35.43 -10.31
C GLN A 37 -28.56 -35.04 -11.19
N CYS A 38 -27.36 -34.97 -10.62
CA CYS A 38 -26.16 -34.73 -11.39
C CYS A 38 -25.97 -35.73 -12.54
N TYR A 39 -25.81 -35.21 -13.75
CA TYR A 39 -25.48 -35.96 -14.96
C TYR A 39 -23.97 -36.20 -15.01
N GLU A 40 -23.50 -37.45 -14.86
CA GLU A 40 -22.07 -37.78 -14.83
C GLU A 40 -21.51 -38.06 -16.22
N TYR A 41 -21.33 -37.01 -17.03
CA TYR A 41 -20.69 -37.10 -18.36
C TYR A 41 -19.17 -36.89 -18.33
N SER A 42 -18.62 -36.53 -17.16
CA SER A 42 -17.19 -36.42 -16.90
C SER A 42 -16.91 -36.91 -15.48
N SER A 43 -15.78 -37.59 -15.31
CA SER A 43 -15.42 -38.17 -14.02
C SER A 43 -15.31 -37.07 -12.95
N LYS A 44 -15.95 -37.31 -11.79
CA LYS A 44 -15.93 -36.46 -10.58
C LYS A 44 -16.82 -35.21 -10.59
N LEU A 45 -17.57 -34.87 -11.64
CA LEU A 45 -18.46 -33.69 -11.62
C LEU A 45 -19.48 -33.76 -10.47
N CYS A 46 -20.09 -34.92 -10.27
CA CYS A 46 -21.09 -35.13 -9.22
C CYS A 46 -20.53 -35.11 -7.80
N SER A 47 -19.20 -35.01 -7.64
CA SER A 47 -18.60 -34.74 -6.34
C SER A 47 -18.62 -33.25 -5.97
N PHE A 48 -18.76 -32.37 -6.96
CA PHE A 48 -18.76 -30.91 -6.81
C PHE A 48 -20.14 -30.29 -6.97
N PHE A 49 -20.98 -30.88 -7.82
CA PHE A 49 -22.34 -30.41 -8.09
C PHE A 49 -23.33 -31.52 -7.80
N ASP A 50 -24.39 -31.21 -7.08
CA ASP A 50 -25.51 -32.10 -6.76
C ASP A 50 -26.67 -31.99 -7.77
N PHE A 51 -26.51 -31.16 -8.80
CA PHE A 51 -27.45 -30.91 -9.88
C PHE A 51 -26.83 -31.20 -11.26
N ASP A 52 -27.69 -31.36 -12.26
CA ASP A 52 -27.28 -31.53 -13.66
C ASP A 52 -26.56 -30.28 -14.19
N THR A 53 -25.41 -30.48 -14.83
CA THR A 53 -24.60 -29.42 -15.42
C THR A 53 -24.48 -29.53 -16.94
N PHE A 54 -25.34 -30.30 -17.61
CA PHE A 54 -25.32 -30.55 -19.05
C PHE A 54 -26.39 -29.73 -19.77
N GLY A 55 -26.20 -28.40 -19.82
CA GLY A 55 -27.12 -27.47 -20.49
C GLY A 55 -26.95 -27.37 -22.01
N GLY A 56 -27.87 -26.64 -22.64
CA GLY A 56 -27.77 -26.26 -24.06
C GLY A 56 -26.69 -25.20 -24.32
N HIS A 57 -26.25 -25.00 -25.56
CA HIS A 57 -25.25 -23.98 -25.89
C HIS A 57 -25.49 -23.36 -27.28
N ILE A 58 -25.07 -22.10 -27.47
CA ILE A 58 -25.12 -21.40 -28.77
C ILE A 58 -23.71 -21.04 -29.17
N LYS A 59 -23.28 -21.43 -30.37
CA LYS A 59 -21.94 -21.18 -30.90
C LYS A 59 -22.02 -20.48 -32.26
N ILE A 60 -21.36 -19.35 -32.38
CA ILE A 60 -21.20 -18.56 -33.59
C ILE A 60 -19.74 -18.74 -34.02
N ALA A 61 -19.53 -19.32 -35.20
CA ALA A 61 -18.20 -19.58 -35.73
C ALA A 61 -17.85 -18.62 -36.87
N LEU A 62 -16.61 -18.65 -37.33
CA LEU A 62 -16.11 -17.90 -38.48
C LEU A 62 -17.04 -18.01 -39.72
N ASN A 63 -17.14 -16.93 -40.50
CA ASN A 63 -17.91 -16.84 -41.75
C ASN A 63 -19.44 -16.95 -41.60
N PHE A 64 -20.00 -16.64 -40.43
CA PHE A 64 -21.45 -16.41 -40.34
C PHE A 64 -21.86 -15.22 -41.22
N LYS A 65 -23.08 -15.23 -41.77
CA LYS A 65 -23.55 -14.14 -42.66
C LYS A 65 -24.03 -12.91 -41.90
N ALA A 66 -24.84 -13.13 -40.86
CA ALA A 66 -25.34 -12.10 -39.97
C ALA A 66 -25.79 -12.77 -38.66
N THR A 67 -25.49 -12.17 -37.51
CA THR A 67 -25.95 -12.64 -36.21
C THR A 67 -26.34 -11.45 -35.35
N HIS A 68 -27.59 -11.45 -34.88
CA HIS A 68 -28.14 -10.42 -34.00
C HIS A 68 -29.05 -11.13 -32.99
N ILE A 69 -28.60 -11.20 -31.74
CA ILE A 69 -29.29 -11.92 -30.66
C ILE A 69 -29.99 -10.87 -29.78
N GLU A 70 -31.32 -10.85 -29.77
CA GLU A 70 -32.09 -9.83 -29.04
C GLU A 70 -33.31 -10.38 -28.30
N GLY A 71 -33.55 -9.90 -27.08
CA GLY A 71 -34.80 -10.17 -26.34
C GLY A 71 -34.98 -11.62 -25.87
N LEU A 72 -33.88 -12.34 -25.66
CA LEU A 72 -33.86 -13.78 -25.34
C LEU A 72 -33.66 -14.03 -23.83
N GLU A 73 -34.33 -15.04 -23.30
CA GLU A 73 -34.05 -15.65 -22.00
C GLU A 73 -33.31 -16.98 -22.24
N LEU A 74 -32.12 -17.12 -21.64
CA LEU A 74 -31.28 -18.30 -21.69
C LEU A 74 -31.21 -18.91 -20.29
N LYS A 75 -31.74 -20.13 -20.12
CA LYS A 75 -31.82 -20.81 -18.82
C LYS A 75 -31.26 -22.23 -18.90
N TYR A 76 -30.52 -22.70 -17.89
CA TYR A 76 -29.94 -24.06 -17.92
C TYR A 76 -29.10 -24.29 -19.19
N MET A 77 -28.29 -23.29 -19.51
CA MET A 77 -27.39 -23.29 -20.65
C MET A 77 -25.94 -23.40 -20.16
N GLY A 78 -25.04 -23.81 -21.03
CA GLY A 78 -23.64 -24.05 -20.71
C GLY A 78 -23.39 -25.45 -20.16
N GLN A 79 -22.12 -25.88 -20.19
CA GLN A 79 -21.70 -27.18 -19.66
C GLN A 79 -20.35 -27.08 -18.94
N GLN A 80 -20.09 -28.01 -18.02
CA GLN A 80 -18.75 -28.26 -17.47
C GLN A 80 -17.85 -29.05 -18.45
N THR A 81 -17.98 -28.76 -19.76
CA THR A 81 -17.03 -29.12 -20.81
C THR A 81 -16.64 -27.89 -21.63
N MET A 82 -15.39 -27.84 -22.09
CA MET A 82 -14.87 -26.69 -22.83
C MET A 82 -15.63 -26.44 -24.14
N GLY A 83 -15.93 -25.17 -24.43
CA GLY A 83 -16.51 -24.73 -25.70
C GLY A 83 -18.04 -24.80 -25.82
N HIS A 84 -18.75 -25.17 -24.75
CA HIS A 84 -20.21 -25.23 -24.69
C HIS A 84 -20.74 -24.18 -23.70
N TYR A 85 -21.05 -22.97 -24.20
CA TYR A 85 -21.48 -21.83 -23.39
C TYR A 85 -22.83 -21.28 -23.87
N PRO A 86 -23.60 -20.55 -23.05
CA PRO A 86 -24.91 -20.03 -23.46
C PRO A 86 -24.83 -19.18 -24.73
N ILE A 87 -23.83 -18.30 -24.81
CA ILE A 87 -23.48 -17.58 -26.04
C ILE A 87 -21.96 -17.63 -26.21
N HIS A 88 -21.48 -18.19 -27.32
CA HIS A 88 -20.07 -18.35 -27.62
C HIS A 88 -19.75 -17.84 -29.02
N PHE A 89 -19.07 -16.70 -29.12
CA PHE A 89 -18.43 -16.25 -30.36
C PHE A 89 -17.05 -16.89 -30.44
N HIS A 90 -16.92 -17.92 -31.27
CA HIS A 90 -15.74 -18.77 -31.35
C HIS A 90 -14.96 -18.50 -32.63
N MET A 91 -13.81 -17.86 -32.49
CA MET A 91 -12.88 -17.55 -33.59
C MET A 91 -13.57 -16.83 -34.75
N ALA A 92 -14.48 -15.89 -34.46
CA ALA A 92 -15.31 -15.23 -35.46
C ALA A 92 -14.60 -14.06 -36.17
N GLY A 93 -13.41 -13.66 -35.70
CA GLY A 93 -12.65 -12.53 -36.26
C GLY A 93 -13.26 -11.17 -35.87
N ASP A 94 -13.07 -10.17 -36.73
CA ASP A 94 -13.72 -8.87 -36.55
C ASP A 94 -15.21 -9.00 -36.89
N VAL A 95 -16.12 -8.69 -35.95
CA VAL A 95 -17.59 -8.83 -36.11
C VAL A 95 -18.35 -7.49 -36.15
N ASP A 96 -17.60 -6.39 -36.26
CA ASP A 96 -18.05 -5.01 -36.43
C ASP A 96 -17.92 -4.53 -37.90
N GLU A 97 -17.99 -3.22 -38.12
CA GLU A 97 -17.80 -2.61 -39.45
C GLU A 97 -16.44 -2.96 -40.08
N LYS A 98 -15.40 -3.16 -39.26
CA LYS A 98 -14.06 -3.57 -39.73
C LYS A 98 -14.09 -4.98 -40.32
N GLY A 99 -14.96 -5.85 -39.76
CA GLY A 99 -15.28 -7.17 -40.30
C GLY A 99 -16.21 -7.17 -41.52
N GLY A 100 -16.73 -6.01 -41.91
CA GLY A 100 -17.71 -5.88 -42.99
C GLY A 100 -19.17 -6.10 -42.57
N TYR A 101 -19.47 -6.13 -41.27
CA TYR A 101 -20.83 -6.32 -40.78
C TYR A 101 -21.55 -4.98 -40.63
N ASN A 102 -22.69 -4.83 -41.33
CA ASN A 102 -23.57 -3.67 -41.22
C ASN A 102 -25.05 -4.12 -41.21
N PRO A 103 -25.77 -3.99 -40.07
CA PRO A 103 -25.28 -3.45 -38.80
C PRO A 103 -24.24 -4.40 -38.14
N PRO A 104 -23.35 -3.87 -37.27
CA PRO A 104 -22.45 -4.68 -36.46
C PRO A 104 -23.17 -5.82 -35.72
N THR A 105 -22.44 -6.90 -35.45
CA THR A 105 -22.96 -8.05 -34.69
C THR A 105 -23.18 -7.67 -33.23
N TYR A 106 -24.31 -8.12 -32.66
CA TYR A 106 -24.63 -7.80 -31.26
C TYR A 106 -25.38 -8.90 -30.50
N VAL A 107 -25.26 -8.82 -29.17
CA VAL A 107 -26.11 -9.48 -28.17
C VAL A 107 -26.76 -8.38 -27.34
N LYS A 108 -28.09 -8.26 -27.39
CA LYS A 108 -28.81 -7.14 -26.80
C LYS A 108 -30.08 -7.56 -26.04
N ASP A 109 -30.40 -6.93 -24.91
CA ASP A 109 -31.62 -7.21 -24.15
C ASP A 109 -31.79 -8.70 -23.78
N VAL A 110 -30.70 -9.37 -23.42
CA VAL A 110 -30.67 -10.82 -23.13
C VAL A 110 -30.57 -11.06 -21.63
N SER A 111 -31.31 -12.05 -21.15
CA SER A 111 -31.24 -12.52 -19.76
C SER A 111 -30.69 -13.93 -19.75
N ILE A 112 -29.54 -14.14 -19.10
CA ILE A 112 -28.81 -15.40 -19.04
C ILE A 112 -28.73 -15.83 -17.58
N HIS A 113 -29.37 -16.93 -17.20
CA HIS A 113 -29.40 -17.29 -15.78
C HIS A 113 -29.52 -18.77 -15.46
N HIS A 114 -29.02 -19.15 -14.29
CA HIS A 114 -28.91 -20.54 -13.84
C HIS A 114 -28.13 -21.37 -14.89
N THR A 115 -26.90 -20.94 -15.19
CA THR A 115 -26.08 -21.48 -16.28
C THR A 115 -24.86 -22.22 -15.76
N PHE A 116 -24.46 -23.28 -16.45
CA PHE A 116 -23.42 -24.20 -16.01
C PHE A 116 -22.05 -23.94 -16.66
N SER A 117 -21.71 -22.66 -16.87
CA SER A 117 -20.56 -22.11 -17.62
C SER A 117 -20.90 -21.73 -19.05
N ARG A 118 -20.89 -20.45 -19.46
CA ARG A 118 -20.59 -19.16 -18.80
C ARG A 118 -21.81 -18.23 -18.95
N CYS A 119 -21.65 -16.91 -19.13
CA CYS A 119 -22.70 -16.06 -19.71
C CYS A 119 -22.39 -15.83 -21.20
N VAL A 120 -21.62 -14.80 -21.53
CA VAL A 120 -21.17 -14.49 -22.90
C VAL A 120 -19.66 -14.73 -22.99
N THR A 121 -19.27 -15.64 -23.89
CA THR A 121 -17.88 -15.94 -24.19
C THR A 121 -17.49 -15.33 -25.53
N VAL A 122 -16.47 -14.48 -25.52
CA VAL A 122 -15.81 -13.92 -26.70
C VAL A 122 -14.44 -14.58 -26.82
N HIS A 123 -14.24 -15.35 -27.89
CA HIS A 123 -13.03 -16.12 -28.11
C HIS A 123 -12.53 -15.83 -29.53
N GLY A 124 -11.33 -15.26 -29.66
CA GLY A 124 -10.73 -14.90 -30.95
C GLY A 124 -11.64 -14.02 -31.82
N SER A 125 -12.46 -13.18 -31.17
CA SER A 125 -13.49 -12.36 -31.81
C SER A 125 -13.40 -10.92 -31.29
N ASN A 126 -13.60 -9.94 -32.17
CA ASN A 126 -13.34 -8.53 -31.91
C ASN A 126 -14.50 -7.66 -32.36
N GLY A 127 -14.72 -6.53 -31.68
CA GLY A 127 -15.76 -5.57 -32.07
C GLY A 127 -17.20 -6.00 -31.76
N LEU A 128 -17.40 -7.03 -30.94
CA LEU A 128 -18.75 -7.45 -30.53
C LEU A 128 -19.40 -6.39 -29.63
N LEU A 129 -20.67 -6.06 -29.90
CA LEU A 129 -21.50 -5.28 -28.98
C LEU A 129 -22.31 -6.22 -28.08
N VAL A 130 -22.07 -6.16 -26.77
CA VAL A 130 -22.86 -6.85 -25.73
C VAL A 130 -23.54 -5.76 -24.90
N LYS A 131 -24.87 -5.67 -24.98
CA LYS A 131 -25.61 -4.54 -24.43
C LYS A 131 -26.87 -4.96 -23.68
N ASP A 132 -27.16 -4.34 -22.54
CA ASP A 132 -28.40 -4.61 -21.79
C ASP A 132 -28.54 -6.12 -21.45
N VAL A 133 -27.41 -6.77 -21.10
CA VAL A 133 -27.35 -8.22 -20.80
C VAL A 133 -27.27 -8.46 -19.31
N VAL A 134 -28.18 -9.28 -18.80
CA VAL A 134 -28.18 -9.75 -17.40
C VAL A 134 -27.63 -11.16 -17.32
N GLY A 135 -26.57 -11.36 -16.54
CA GLY A 135 -26.09 -12.66 -16.09
C GLY A 135 -26.47 -12.88 -14.62
N TYR A 136 -27.20 -13.95 -14.30
CA TYR A 136 -27.58 -14.25 -12.91
C TYR A 136 -27.40 -15.73 -12.58
N ASP A 137 -26.74 -16.05 -11.46
CA ASP A 137 -26.50 -17.44 -11.05
C ASP A 137 -25.78 -18.23 -12.17
N ALA A 138 -24.50 -17.90 -12.38
CA ALA A 138 -23.67 -18.49 -13.41
C ALA A 138 -22.43 -19.17 -12.82
N LEU A 139 -22.12 -20.39 -13.27
CA LEU A 139 -20.86 -21.07 -12.95
C LEU A 139 -19.71 -20.57 -13.82
N GLY A 140 -18.54 -20.31 -13.23
CA GLY A 140 -17.34 -19.80 -13.91
C GLY A 140 -17.46 -18.34 -14.33
N HIS A 141 -16.38 -17.78 -14.90
CA HIS A 141 -16.39 -16.39 -15.39
C HIS A 141 -17.61 -16.11 -16.29
N CYS A 142 -18.37 -15.05 -16.03
CA CYS A 142 -19.65 -14.77 -16.69
C CYS A 142 -19.46 -14.10 -18.07
N PHE A 143 -18.98 -12.85 -18.11
CA PHE A 143 -18.54 -12.16 -19.32
C PHE A 143 -17.05 -12.41 -19.51
N PHE A 144 -16.69 -13.20 -20.51
CA PHE A 144 -15.38 -13.85 -20.60
C PHE A 144 -14.74 -13.64 -21.97
N THR A 145 -13.58 -12.98 -22.00
CA THR A 145 -12.67 -13.00 -23.17
C THR A 145 -11.62 -14.07 -22.97
N GLU A 146 -11.48 -15.02 -23.91
CA GLU A 146 -10.83 -16.30 -23.62
C GLU A 146 -9.30 -16.30 -23.74
N ASP A 147 -8.76 -15.84 -24.87
CA ASP A 147 -7.38 -16.19 -25.25
C ASP A 147 -6.39 -15.02 -25.24
N GLY A 148 -6.86 -13.78 -25.13
CA GLY A 148 -6.04 -12.57 -25.12
C GLY A 148 -6.09 -11.70 -26.38
N PRO A 149 -6.39 -12.16 -27.61
CA PRO A 149 -6.46 -11.26 -28.76
C PRO A 149 -7.77 -10.47 -28.85
N GLU A 150 -8.77 -10.76 -28.01
CA GLU A 150 -10.10 -10.17 -28.11
C GLU A 150 -10.07 -8.69 -27.74
N GLU A 151 -10.28 -7.81 -28.72
CA GLU A 151 -10.20 -6.36 -28.59
C GLU A 151 -11.41 -5.65 -29.23
N ARG A 152 -11.59 -4.38 -28.86
CA ARG A 152 -12.68 -3.49 -29.31
C ARG A 152 -14.09 -3.99 -29.01
N ASN A 153 -14.25 -5.06 -28.24
CA ASN A 153 -15.56 -5.50 -27.78
C ASN A 153 -16.12 -4.47 -26.81
N THR A 154 -17.42 -4.21 -26.87
CA THR A 154 -18.10 -3.23 -26.04
C THR A 154 -19.16 -3.92 -25.20
N PHE A 155 -18.95 -3.90 -23.88
CA PHE A 155 -19.92 -4.28 -22.87
C PHE A 155 -20.56 -2.97 -22.35
N ASP A 156 -21.83 -2.74 -22.69
CA ASP A 156 -22.58 -1.55 -22.30
C ASP A 156 -23.81 -1.95 -21.49
N HIS A 157 -23.90 -1.48 -20.24
CA HIS A 157 -25.03 -1.75 -19.37
C HIS A 157 -25.27 -3.26 -19.15
N CYS A 158 -24.18 -4.00 -18.94
CA CYS A 158 -24.22 -5.41 -18.57
C CYS A 158 -24.24 -5.57 -17.05
N LEU A 159 -25.15 -6.40 -16.54
CA LEU A 159 -25.30 -6.70 -15.13
C LEU A 159 -24.95 -8.15 -14.87
N GLY A 160 -23.98 -8.42 -13.99
CA GLY A 160 -23.68 -9.78 -13.53
C GLY A 160 -23.89 -9.93 -12.04
N LEU A 161 -24.68 -10.92 -11.64
CA LEU A 161 -25.11 -11.19 -10.28
C LEU A 161 -24.88 -12.67 -9.91
N LEU A 162 -24.28 -12.93 -8.75
CA LEU A 162 -24.06 -14.29 -8.22
C LEU A 162 -23.26 -15.18 -9.20
N VAL A 163 -21.96 -14.94 -9.28
CA VAL A 163 -21.04 -15.71 -10.14
C VAL A 163 -20.26 -16.69 -9.27
N LYS A 164 -20.46 -17.98 -9.53
CA LYS A 164 -20.00 -19.10 -8.67
C LYS A 164 -18.83 -19.86 -9.31
N PRO A 165 -18.05 -20.62 -8.51
CA PRO A 165 -16.98 -21.48 -9.02
C PRO A 165 -17.41 -22.50 -10.08
N SER A 166 -16.47 -22.90 -10.93
CA SER A 166 -16.62 -24.01 -11.88
C SER A 166 -15.33 -24.79 -12.09
N THR A 167 -15.39 -25.89 -12.83
CA THR A 167 -14.27 -26.85 -12.94
C THR A 167 -13.37 -26.62 -14.16
N LEU A 168 -13.83 -25.86 -15.16
CA LEU A 168 -13.23 -25.76 -16.49
C LEU A 168 -11.78 -25.25 -16.46
N LEU A 169 -11.56 -24.02 -16.01
CA LEU A 169 -10.23 -23.43 -15.93
C LEU A 169 -9.70 -23.46 -14.49
N PRO A 170 -8.38 -23.50 -14.27
CA PRO A 170 -7.83 -23.31 -12.93
C PRO A 170 -8.34 -22.02 -12.26
N SER A 171 -8.51 -20.93 -13.03
CA SER A 171 -9.05 -19.65 -12.55
C SER A 171 -10.51 -19.71 -12.12
N ASP A 172 -11.32 -20.62 -12.68
CA ASP A 172 -12.73 -20.80 -12.32
C ASP A 172 -12.91 -21.54 -10.97
N ARG A 173 -11.86 -22.19 -10.45
CA ARG A 173 -11.97 -23.12 -9.34
C ARG A 173 -11.91 -22.43 -7.99
N ASP A 174 -12.75 -22.91 -7.07
CA ASP A 174 -12.62 -22.60 -5.65
C ASP A 174 -11.44 -23.34 -4.99
N SER A 175 -11.27 -23.13 -3.69
CA SER A 175 -10.21 -23.77 -2.91
C SER A 175 -10.28 -25.30 -2.86
N ARG A 176 -11.47 -25.90 -2.92
CA ARG A 176 -11.66 -27.35 -2.87
C ARG A 176 -11.37 -27.96 -4.24
N MET A 177 -11.97 -27.42 -5.29
CA MET A 177 -11.77 -27.80 -6.69
C MET A 177 -10.30 -27.65 -7.08
N CYS A 178 -9.63 -26.56 -6.71
CA CYS A 178 -8.21 -26.36 -7.01
C CYS A 178 -7.30 -27.46 -6.43
N LYS A 179 -7.64 -27.98 -5.25
CA LYS A 179 -6.88 -29.07 -4.59
C LYS A 179 -7.15 -30.44 -5.20
N LEU A 180 -8.39 -30.69 -5.66
CA LEU A 180 -8.83 -32.00 -6.13
C LEU A 180 -8.68 -32.18 -7.66
N ILE A 181 -8.70 -31.10 -8.43
CA ILE A 181 -8.57 -31.12 -9.90
C ILE A 181 -7.12 -30.77 -10.27
N THR A 182 -6.28 -31.80 -10.35
CA THR A 182 -4.85 -31.68 -10.69
C THR A 182 -4.51 -32.25 -12.07
N GLU A 183 -5.51 -32.54 -12.89
CA GLU A 183 -5.33 -32.99 -14.27
C GLU A 183 -4.55 -31.93 -15.08
N GLY A 184 -3.62 -32.40 -15.92
CA GLY A 184 -2.70 -31.52 -16.66
C GLY A 184 -1.52 -30.95 -15.85
N ALA A 185 -1.41 -31.26 -14.56
CA ALA A 185 -0.24 -30.92 -13.75
C ALA A 185 0.92 -31.93 -13.91
N TYR A 186 2.14 -31.50 -13.61
CA TYR A 186 3.31 -32.39 -13.56
C TYR A 186 3.36 -33.16 -12.23
N PRO A 187 3.87 -34.42 -12.19
CA PRO A 187 3.95 -35.21 -10.96
C PRO A 187 4.57 -34.48 -9.75
N GLY A 188 3.87 -34.57 -8.62
CA GLY A 188 4.23 -33.90 -7.36
C GLY A 188 3.96 -32.39 -7.36
N TYR A 189 2.98 -31.92 -8.13
CA TYR A 189 2.37 -30.59 -7.99
C TYR A 189 1.58 -30.51 -6.68
N ILE A 190 1.71 -29.39 -5.97
CA ILE A 190 0.95 -29.07 -4.76
C ILE A 190 0.16 -27.79 -5.03
N PRO A 191 -1.17 -27.87 -5.21
CA PRO A 191 -2.01 -26.71 -5.52
C PRO A 191 -2.04 -25.66 -4.42
N LYS A 192 -2.07 -24.39 -4.81
CA LYS A 192 -2.21 -23.24 -3.92
C LYS A 192 -3.40 -22.37 -4.35
N PRO A 193 -4.61 -22.59 -3.78
CA PRO A 193 -5.86 -21.93 -4.19
C PRO A 193 -5.77 -20.46 -4.61
N ARG A 194 -5.32 -19.54 -3.76
CA ARG A 194 -5.26 -18.10 -4.11
C ARG A 194 -4.13 -17.69 -5.07
N GLN A 195 -3.16 -18.57 -5.31
CA GLN A 195 -2.00 -18.30 -6.17
C GLN A 195 -2.13 -18.95 -7.54
N ASP A 196 -2.75 -20.13 -7.62
CA ASP A 196 -2.87 -20.92 -8.85
C ASP A 196 -4.29 -20.87 -9.44
N CYS A 197 -5.31 -20.63 -8.59
CA CYS A 197 -6.76 -20.68 -8.88
C CYS A 197 -7.50 -19.48 -8.25
N SER A 198 -8.77 -19.63 -7.85
CA SER A 198 -9.53 -18.64 -7.06
C SER A 198 -9.57 -17.26 -7.73
N ALA A 199 -10.08 -17.23 -8.96
CA ALA A 199 -10.20 -16.00 -9.74
C ALA A 199 -11.50 -15.84 -10.52
N VAL A 200 -12.56 -16.56 -10.11
CA VAL A 200 -13.91 -16.44 -10.67
C VAL A 200 -14.29 -14.96 -10.74
N SER A 201 -14.74 -14.53 -11.92
CA SER A 201 -14.93 -13.11 -12.17
C SER A 201 -16.21 -12.86 -12.95
N THR A 202 -16.94 -11.80 -12.60
CA THR A 202 -18.09 -11.39 -13.39
C THR A 202 -17.65 -10.95 -14.78
N PHE A 203 -16.61 -10.12 -14.85
CA PHE A 203 -15.95 -9.72 -16.08
C PHE A 203 -14.50 -10.18 -16.03
N TRP A 204 -14.17 -11.17 -16.86
CA TRP A 204 -12.81 -11.67 -17.05
C TRP A 204 -12.28 -11.17 -18.40
N ILE A 205 -11.36 -10.23 -18.35
CA ILE A 205 -10.89 -9.46 -19.49
C ILE A 205 -9.40 -9.75 -19.72
N ALA A 206 -9.09 -10.57 -20.72
CA ALA A 206 -7.76 -11.06 -21.08
C ALA A 206 -6.92 -10.00 -21.82
N ASN A 207 -7.59 -9.00 -22.39
CA ASN A 207 -7.00 -7.87 -23.10
C ASN A 207 -7.68 -6.56 -22.65
N PRO A 208 -6.92 -5.57 -22.16
CA PRO A 208 -7.50 -4.34 -21.64
C PRO A 208 -8.15 -3.46 -22.73
N HIS A 209 -7.91 -3.71 -24.02
CA HIS A 209 -8.48 -2.92 -25.13
C HIS A 209 -9.95 -3.25 -25.44
N ASN A 210 -10.77 -3.41 -24.41
CA ASN A 210 -12.21 -3.59 -24.52
C ASN A 210 -12.93 -2.46 -23.76
N ASN A 211 -14.13 -2.11 -24.20
CA ASN A 211 -14.93 -1.06 -23.60
C ASN A 211 -15.90 -1.67 -22.58
N LEU A 212 -15.85 -1.23 -21.33
CA LEU A 212 -16.77 -1.61 -20.27
C LEU A 212 -17.41 -0.34 -19.72
N ILE A 213 -18.72 -0.17 -19.98
CA ILE A 213 -19.43 1.07 -19.75
C ILE A 213 -20.76 0.76 -19.06
N ASN A 214 -21.09 1.47 -17.98
CA ASN A 214 -22.36 1.29 -17.26
C ASN A 214 -22.58 -0.15 -16.73
N CYS A 215 -21.53 -0.95 -16.58
CA CYS A 215 -21.65 -2.34 -16.15
C CYS A 215 -21.67 -2.44 -14.63
N ALA A 216 -22.42 -3.42 -14.11
CA ALA A 216 -22.49 -3.73 -12.70
C ALA A 216 -22.09 -5.19 -12.44
N ALA A 217 -21.23 -5.41 -11.44
CA ALA A 217 -20.78 -6.72 -11.01
C ALA A 217 -21.03 -6.90 -9.51
N ALA A 218 -21.91 -7.83 -9.14
CA ALA A 218 -22.16 -8.09 -7.73
C ALA A 218 -22.28 -9.55 -7.33
N GLY A 219 -21.74 -9.89 -6.15
CA GLY A 219 -21.80 -11.24 -5.62
C GLY A 219 -20.96 -12.25 -6.40
N SER A 220 -19.83 -11.83 -6.97
CA SER A 220 -18.84 -12.78 -7.50
C SER A 220 -18.10 -13.46 -6.36
N GLU A 221 -17.87 -14.77 -6.51
CA GLU A 221 -17.09 -15.56 -5.55
C GLU A 221 -15.67 -15.01 -5.34
N GLU A 222 -15.11 -14.28 -6.31
CA GLU A 222 -13.82 -13.61 -6.13
C GLU A 222 -13.89 -12.15 -6.57
N THR A 223 -13.94 -11.86 -7.87
CA THR A 223 -13.75 -10.48 -8.37
C THR A 223 -14.90 -10.00 -9.25
N GLY A 224 -15.25 -8.72 -9.17
CA GLY A 224 -16.18 -8.09 -10.11
C GLY A 224 -15.57 -7.97 -11.50
N PHE A 225 -14.56 -7.11 -11.64
CA PHE A 225 -13.81 -6.88 -12.89
C PHE A 225 -12.36 -7.33 -12.74
N TRP A 226 -11.92 -8.33 -13.50
CA TRP A 226 -10.52 -8.75 -13.51
C TRP A 226 -9.92 -8.59 -14.91
N PHE A 227 -8.98 -7.66 -15.02
CA PHE A 227 -8.09 -7.53 -16.18
C PHE A 227 -6.85 -8.40 -15.96
N VAL A 228 -6.82 -9.54 -16.64
CA VAL A 228 -5.77 -10.57 -16.51
C VAL A 228 -4.97 -10.64 -17.80
N LEU A 229 -3.71 -10.23 -17.74
CA LEU A 229 -2.98 -9.88 -18.96
C LEU A 229 -2.28 -11.11 -19.54
N HIS A 230 -2.77 -11.58 -20.69
CA HIS A 230 -2.18 -12.74 -21.37
C HIS A 230 -0.87 -12.34 -22.07
N HIS A 231 0.29 -12.70 -21.49
CA HIS A 231 1.59 -12.33 -22.06
C HIS A 231 1.74 -12.76 -23.53
N VAL A 232 1.21 -13.93 -23.89
CA VAL A 232 1.03 -14.40 -25.28
C VAL A 232 -0.40 -14.92 -25.43
N PRO A 233 -0.97 -14.95 -26.65
CA PRO A 233 -2.27 -15.56 -26.84
C PRO A 233 -2.22 -17.04 -26.47
N THR A 234 -3.31 -17.56 -25.91
CA THR A 234 -3.45 -18.98 -25.59
C THR A 234 -4.30 -19.70 -26.63
N GLY A 235 -4.55 -21.00 -26.40
CA GLY A 235 -5.58 -21.74 -27.13
C GLY A 235 -5.45 -21.71 -28.67
N PRO A 236 -6.58 -21.78 -29.39
CA PRO A 236 -6.65 -21.58 -30.85
C PRO A 236 -6.07 -20.25 -31.35
N SER A 237 -5.93 -19.25 -30.47
CA SER A 237 -5.37 -17.94 -30.82
C SER A 237 -3.84 -17.87 -30.76
N ALA A 238 -3.17 -18.95 -30.37
CA ALA A 238 -1.72 -18.97 -30.19
C ALA A 238 -0.96 -18.39 -31.40
N GLY A 239 -0.12 -17.38 -31.14
CA GLY A 239 0.69 -16.72 -32.17
C GLY A 239 0.07 -15.49 -32.86
N MET A 240 -1.17 -15.09 -32.50
CA MET A 240 -1.82 -13.90 -33.07
C MET A 240 -1.14 -12.56 -32.73
N TYR A 241 -0.40 -12.47 -31.62
CA TYR A 241 0.43 -11.30 -31.30
C TYR A 241 1.75 -11.69 -30.64
N SER A 242 2.71 -10.76 -30.63
CA SER A 242 4.01 -10.92 -30.00
C SER A 242 3.95 -10.84 -28.47
N PRO A 243 4.85 -11.53 -27.74
CA PRO A 243 4.86 -11.50 -26.28
C PRO A 243 4.88 -10.07 -25.68
N GLY A 244 4.03 -9.84 -24.67
CA GLY A 244 3.88 -8.56 -23.97
C GLY A 244 2.85 -7.60 -24.57
N TYR A 245 2.20 -7.95 -25.68
CA TYR A 245 1.24 -7.06 -26.36
C TYR A 245 0.08 -6.60 -25.44
N SER A 246 -0.65 -7.52 -24.81
CA SER A 246 -1.77 -7.18 -23.92
C SER A 246 -1.33 -6.39 -22.67
N GLU A 247 -0.14 -6.69 -22.16
CA GLU A 247 0.46 -5.99 -21.01
C GLU A 247 0.79 -4.53 -21.31
N HIS A 248 1.06 -4.21 -22.58
CA HIS A 248 1.38 -2.87 -23.05
C HIS A 248 0.21 -2.17 -23.75
N MET A 249 -0.89 -2.86 -23.98
CA MET A 249 -2.02 -2.32 -24.71
C MET A 249 -2.79 -1.26 -23.89
N PRO A 250 -3.03 -0.06 -24.42
CA PRO A 250 -3.89 0.93 -23.76
C PRO A 250 -5.29 0.38 -23.51
N MET A 251 -5.82 0.68 -22.31
CA MET A 251 -7.15 0.25 -21.90
C MET A 251 -8.21 0.92 -22.80
N GLY A 252 -9.25 0.15 -23.15
CA GLY A 252 -10.46 0.71 -23.74
C GLY A 252 -11.21 1.60 -22.76
N LYS A 253 -12.42 2.04 -23.11
CA LYS A 253 -13.20 2.89 -22.21
C LYS A 253 -13.67 2.11 -20.99
N PHE A 254 -13.25 2.51 -19.78
CA PHE A 254 -13.78 2.02 -18.52
C PHE A 254 -14.48 3.15 -17.77
N SER A 255 -15.82 3.15 -17.74
CA SER A 255 -16.56 4.29 -17.22
C SER A 255 -17.92 3.94 -16.61
N ASN A 256 -18.23 4.57 -15.49
CA ASN A 256 -19.53 4.45 -14.81
C ASN A 256 -19.87 2.99 -14.44
N ASN A 257 -18.86 2.20 -14.10
CA ASN A 257 -19.02 0.81 -13.69
C ASN A 257 -19.16 0.71 -12.17
N ARG A 258 -19.81 -0.36 -11.70
CA ARG A 258 -20.02 -0.61 -10.27
C ARG A 258 -19.66 -2.03 -9.89
N ALA A 259 -18.98 -2.22 -8.76
CA ALA A 259 -18.68 -3.54 -8.24
C ALA A 259 -18.92 -3.65 -6.73
N HIS A 260 -19.75 -4.59 -6.30
CA HIS A 260 -20.04 -4.74 -4.88
C HIS A 260 -20.30 -6.16 -4.40
N SER A 261 -20.20 -6.40 -3.10
CA SER A 261 -20.49 -7.71 -2.51
C SER A 261 -19.62 -8.85 -3.06
N ASN A 262 -18.43 -8.54 -3.58
CA ASN A 262 -17.48 -9.55 -4.05
C ASN A 262 -16.53 -9.95 -2.92
N TYR A 263 -16.08 -11.21 -2.92
CA TYR A 263 -15.21 -11.73 -1.86
C TYR A 263 -13.81 -11.09 -1.88
N ARG A 264 -13.15 -11.07 -3.04
CA ARG A 264 -11.76 -10.62 -3.16
C ARG A 264 -11.65 -9.16 -3.56
N ALA A 265 -12.33 -8.75 -4.64
CA ALA A 265 -12.22 -7.37 -5.07
C ALA A 265 -13.38 -6.89 -5.94
N GLY A 266 -13.65 -5.59 -5.89
CA GLY A 266 -14.47 -4.95 -6.92
C GLY A 266 -13.76 -4.96 -8.29
N MET A 267 -12.48 -4.60 -8.31
CA MET A 267 -11.65 -4.63 -9.52
C MET A 267 -10.20 -5.08 -9.24
N ILE A 268 -9.65 -5.88 -10.16
CA ILE A 268 -8.24 -6.26 -10.19
C ILE A 268 -7.64 -5.94 -11.57
N ILE A 269 -6.52 -5.22 -11.57
CA ILE A 269 -5.59 -5.15 -12.71
C ILE A 269 -4.27 -5.72 -12.21
N ASP A 270 -4.10 -7.02 -12.37
CA ASP A 270 -2.92 -7.78 -11.95
C ASP A 270 -3.01 -9.16 -12.60
N ASN A 271 -1.90 -9.88 -12.55
CA ASN A 271 -1.77 -11.25 -12.98
C ASN A 271 -1.82 -11.44 -14.51
N GLY A 272 -1.34 -12.60 -14.89
CA GLY A 272 -1.55 -13.19 -16.20
C GLY A 272 -1.83 -14.67 -15.99
N VAL A 273 -1.79 -15.44 -17.08
CA VAL A 273 -1.98 -16.89 -17.04
C VAL A 273 -0.73 -17.62 -17.53
N LYS A 274 -0.48 -18.81 -16.99
CA LYS A 274 0.59 -19.69 -17.46
C LYS A 274 0.27 -20.17 -18.88
N THR A 275 1.14 -19.86 -19.84
CA THR A 275 0.95 -20.22 -21.26
C THR A 275 1.81 -21.39 -21.73
N THR A 276 2.63 -21.95 -20.84
CA THR A 276 3.49 -23.11 -21.13
C THR A 276 2.89 -24.41 -20.59
N PRO A 277 3.18 -25.58 -21.19
CA PRO A 277 2.81 -26.88 -20.62
C PRO A 277 3.43 -27.11 -19.22
N ALA A 278 2.83 -28.00 -18.42
CA ALA A 278 3.39 -28.39 -17.14
C ALA A 278 4.72 -29.16 -17.33
N SER A 279 5.70 -28.91 -16.47
CA SER A 279 7.04 -29.50 -16.56
C SER A 279 7.66 -29.73 -15.17
N ALA A 280 8.82 -30.40 -15.11
CA ALA A 280 9.56 -30.57 -13.87
C ALA A 280 9.95 -29.24 -13.20
N LYS A 281 10.19 -28.18 -14.00
CA LYS A 281 10.57 -26.84 -13.55
C LYS A 281 9.38 -26.04 -13.03
N ASP A 282 8.24 -26.12 -13.71
CA ASP A 282 6.99 -25.51 -13.30
C ASP A 282 5.85 -26.53 -13.46
N LYS A 283 5.46 -27.11 -12.32
CA LYS A 283 4.55 -28.25 -12.27
C LYS A 283 3.08 -27.86 -12.46
N ARG A 284 2.77 -26.57 -12.45
CA ARG A 284 1.40 -26.06 -12.50
C ARG A 284 0.76 -26.34 -13.87
N PRO A 285 -0.55 -26.65 -13.91
CA PRO A 285 -1.31 -26.72 -15.16
C PRO A 285 -1.20 -25.43 -15.99
N ILE A 286 -1.43 -25.54 -17.30
CA ILE A 286 -1.64 -24.38 -18.17
C ILE A 286 -2.86 -23.58 -17.68
N LEU A 287 -2.87 -22.27 -17.92
CA LEU A 287 -3.91 -21.32 -17.49
C LEU A 287 -4.07 -21.13 -15.98
N THR A 288 -3.13 -21.64 -15.17
CA THR A 288 -2.99 -21.20 -13.77
C THR A 288 -2.55 -19.74 -13.70
N LEU A 289 -2.96 -19.04 -12.65
CA LEU A 289 -2.53 -17.65 -12.46
C LEU A 289 -1.02 -17.55 -12.29
N ILE A 290 -0.44 -16.51 -12.88
CA ILE A 290 0.96 -16.11 -12.70
C ILE A 290 1.04 -14.61 -12.44
N SER A 291 2.23 -14.11 -12.11
CA SER A 291 2.46 -12.67 -12.12
C SER A 291 2.38 -12.14 -13.55
N GLY A 292 1.60 -11.10 -13.75
CA GLY A 292 1.52 -10.29 -14.97
C GLY A 292 1.50 -8.82 -14.54
N ARG A 293 2.01 -7.92 -15.38
CA ARG A 293 2.18 -6.51 -14.99
C ARG A 293 1.68 -5.61 -16.09
N TYR A 294 0.72 -4.75 -15.75
CA TYR A 294 0.21 -3.80 -16.72
C TYR A 294 1.21 -2.66 -16.93
N SER A 295 1.44 -2.22 -18.15
CA SER A 295 2.30 -1.07 -18.44
C SER A 295 1.93 -0.50 -19.81
N PRO A 296 0.82 0.24 -19.90
CA PRO A 296 0.27 0.69 -21.18
C PRO A 296 1.17 1.71 -21.88
N HIS A 297 1.38 1.51 -23.18
CA HIS A 297 2.14 2.38 -24.06
C HIS A 297 1.41 2.51 -25.39
N LYS A 298 1.65 3.63 -26.07
CA LYS A 298 1.10 3.87 -27.40
C LYS A 298 1.40 2.70 -28.35
N ASP A 299 0.38 2.22 -29.05
CA ASP A 299 0.44 1.09 -29.99
C ASP A 299 0.95 -0.23 -29.36
N ALA A 300 0.84 -0.40 -28.05
CA ALA A 300 1.44 -1.50 -27.28
C ALA A 300 2.96 -1.66 -27.46
N ASP A 301 3.66 -0.58 -27.82
CA ASP A 301 5.10 -0.56 -28.04
C ASP A 301 5.82 0.06 -26.84
N PRO A 302 6.61 -0.71 -26.06
CA PRO A 302 7.32 -0.20 -24.90
C PRO A 302 8.43 0.82 -25.24
N LEU A 303 8.77 1.02 -26.52
CA LEU A 303 9.69 2.06 -26.99
C LEU A 303 8.99 3.41 -27.24
N LYS A 304 7.65 3.43 -27.29
CA LYS A 304 6.85 4.64 -27.43
C LYS A 304 6.46 5.20 -26.05
N PRO A 305 5.92 6.43 -25.96
CA PRO A 305 5.46 6.98 -24.70
C PRO A 305 4.39 6.12 -24.02
N ARG A 306 4.39 6.15 -22.68
CA ARG A 306 3.33 5.58 -21.85
C ARG A 306 2.00 6.25 -22.15
N GLU A 307 0.92 5.48 -22.14
CA GLU A 307 -0.44 5.99 -22.23
C GLU A 307 -1.21 5.55 -20.98
N PRO A 308 -1.77 6.46 -20.18
CA PRO A 308 -2.42 6.09 -18.94
C PRO A 308 -3.70 5.30 -19.19
N ALA A 309 -3.94 4.27 -18.39
CA ALA A 309 -5.25 3.64 -18.31
C ALA A 309 -6.17 4.48 -17.43
N ILE A 310 -7.30 4.91 -17.98
CA ILE A 310 -8.22 5.84 -17.35
C ILE A 310 -9.45 5.08 -16.83
N ILE A 311 -9.68 5.19 -15.52
CA ILE A 311 -10.81 4.58 -14.82
C ILE A 311 -11.66 5.74 -14.29
N GLU A 312 -12.83 5.95 -14.88
CA GLU A 312 -13.71 7.06 -14.51
C GLU A 312 -14.98 6.59 -13.82
N ARG A 313 -15.40 7.30 -12.75
CA ARG A 313 -16.72 7.09 -12.12
C ARG A 313 -16.95 5.64 -11.70
N PHE A 314 -15.90 4.95 -11.26
CA PHE A 314 -16.01 3.60 -10.73
C PHE A 314 -16.53 3.63 -9.30
N ILE A 315 -17.56 2.86 -9.01
CA ILE A 315 -18.13 2.74 -7.66
C ILE A 315 -17.86 1.32 -7.14
N ALA A 316 -17.13 1.20 -6.03
CA ALA A 316 -16.90 -0.08 -5.38
C ALA A 316 -17.32 -0.05 -3.91
N TYR A 317 -18.22 -0.96 -3.52
CA TYR A 317 -18.65 -1.03 -2.11
C TYR A 317 -18.90 -2.43 -1.58
N LYS A 318 -18.79 -2.60 -0.26
CA LYS A 318 -19.05 -3.89 0.42
C LYS A 318 -18.33 -5.09 -0.21
N ASN A 319 -17.15 -4.88 -0.80
CA ASN A 319 -16.27 -5.97 -1.18
C ASN A 319 -15.44 -6.36 0.06
N GLN A 320 -15.30 -7.66 0.34
CA GLN A 320 -14.72 -8.09 1.62
C GLN A 320 -13.27 -7.62 1.75
N ASP A 321 -12.42 -7.90 0.76
CA ASP A 321 -11.00 -7.49 0.82
C ASP A 321 -10.76 -6.11 0.16
N HIS A 322 -10.84 -5.99 -1.17
CA HIS A 322 -10.52 -4.74 -1.87
C HIS A 322 -11.70 -4.09 -2.61
N GLY A 323 -11.82 -2.77 -2.56
CA GLY A 323 -12.60 -2.03 -3.56
C GLY A 323 -11.93 -2.12 -4.93
N ALA A 324 -10.63 -1.81 -4.99
CA ALA A 324 -9.79 -2.09 -6.15
C ALA A 324 -8.33 -2.40 -5.76
N TRP A 325 -7.73 -3.34 -6.50
CA TRP A 325 -6.30 -3.64 -6.49
C TRP A 325 -5.74 -3.45 -7.90
N LEU A 326 -4.88 -2.45 -8.07
CA LEU A 326 -4.36 -2.09 -9.38
C LEU A 326 -2.85 -2.12 -9.32
N ARG A 327 -2.26 -2.94 -10.19
CA ARG A 327 -0.83 -3.15 -10.25
C ARG A 327 -0.31 -2.92 -11.66
N GLY A 328 0.58 -1.97 -11.82
CA GLY A 328 1.11 -1.69 -13.13
C GLY A 328 1.74 -0.32 -13.32
N GLY A 329 1.68 0.09 -14.58
CA GLY A 329 2.16 1.35 -15.12
C GLY A 329 1.29 2.53 -14.72
N ASP A 330 1.10 3.45 -15.66
CA ASP A 330 0.28 4.63 -15.42
C ASP A 330 -1.21 4.24 -15.40
N VAL A 331 -1.80 4.24 -14.21
CA VAL A 331 -3.22 3.95 -13.97
C VAL A 331 -3.84 5.11 -13.21
N TRP A 332 -4.82 5.78 -13.81
CA TRP A 332 -5.41 7.01 -13.30
C TRP A 332 -6.90 6.80 -13.01
N LEU A 333 -7.29 7.10 -11.76
CA LEU A 333 -8.65 7.04 -11.29
C LEU A 333 -9.20 8.45 -11.13
N ASP A 334 -10.37 8.72 -11.71
CA ASP A 334 -11.03 10.02 -11.59
C ASP A 334 -12.51 9.88 -11.22
N ASN A 335 -12.93 10.67 -10.23
CA ASN A 335 -14.30 10.70 -9.72
C ASN A 335 -14.83 9.31 -9.28
N CYS A 336 -13.97 8.49 -8.68
CA CYS A 336 -14.31 7.17 -8.18
C CYS A 336 -14.83 7.21 -6.75
N GLN A 337 -15.58 6.20 -6.35
CA GLN A 337 -16.22 6.11 -5.04
C GLN A 337 -15.98 4.74 -4.41
N PHE A 338 -15.49 4.72 -3.17
CA PHE A 338 -15.19 3.50 -2.43
C PHE A 338 -15.89 3.54 -1.07
N ALA A 339 -16.71 2.54 -0.74
CA ALA A 339 -17.42 2.51 0.54
C ALA A 339 -17.53 1.13 1.18
N ASP A 340 -17.38 1.04 2.50
CA ASP A 340 -17.56 -0.22 3.24
C ASP A 340 -16.74 -1.41 2.70
N ASN A 341 -15.58 -1.15 2.08
CA ASN A 341 -14.64 -2.18 1.67
C ASN A 341 -13.62 -2.43 2.78
N GLY A 342 -13.02 -3.61 2.85
CA GLY A 342 -11.89 -3.84 3.77
C GLY A 342 -10.76 -2.84 3.52
N ILE A 343 -10.39 -2.72 2.26
CA ILE A 343 -9.42 -1.77 1.74
C ILE A 343 -10.06 -1.07 0.54
N GLY A 344 -10.27 0.24 0.59
CA GLY A 344 -10.87 0.99 -0.51
C GLY A 344 -10.06 0.86 -1.80
N LEU A 345 -8.78 1.25 -1.76
CA LEU A 345 -7.89 1.20 -2.92
C LEU A 345 -6.47 0.79 -2.54
N THR A 346 -5.88 -0.12 -3.32
CA THR A 346 -4.44 -0.39 -3.32
C THR A 346 -3.86 -0.15 -4.71
N LEU A 347 -2.86 0.72 -4.76
CA LEU A 347 -2.06 1.03 -5.96
C LEU A 347 -0.67 0.41 -5.78
N ALA A 348 -0.29 -0.47 -6.69
CA ALA A 348 0.98 -1.18 -6.68
C ALA A 348 1.76 -0.91 -7.97
N SER A 349 3.05 -0.66 -7.86
CA SER A 349 3.89 -0.36 -9.01
C SER A 349 4.05 -1.56 -9.95
N GLY A 350 4.49 -1.28 -11.18
CA GLY A 350 4.56 -2.22 -12.28
C GLY A 350 5.61 -3.30 -12.10
N GLY A 351 6.51 -3.20 -11.13
CA GLY A 351 7.46 -4.27 -10.88
C GLY A 351 8.63 -3.90 -9.99
N THR A 352 9.54 -4.87 -9.88
CA THR A 352 10.81 -4.70 -9.18
C THR A 352 11.74 -3.82 -9.99
N PHE A 353 12.25 -2.76 -9.38
CA PHE A 353 13.38 -2.02 -9.92
C PHE A 353 14.54 -2.98 -10.30
N PRO A 354 15.25 -2.79 -11.43
CA PRO A 354 15.27 -1.62 -12.33
C PRO A 354 14.29 -1.71 -13.52
N HIS A 355 13.34 -2.65 -13.53
CA HIS A 355 12.45 -2.84 -14.68
C HIS A 355 11.29 -1.82 -14.72
N ASP A 356 10.85 -1.34 -13.56
CA ASP A 356 9.90 -0.23 -13.45
C ASP A 356 10.65 1.10 -13.23
N ASP A 357 10.19 2.14 -13.92
CA ASP A 357 10.75 3.50 -13.86
C ASP A 357 9.93 4.44 -12.97
N GLY A 358 9.13 3.91 -12.05
CA GLY A 358 8.28 4.76 -11.21
C GLY A 358 7.09 5.25 -12.03
N SER A 359 6.22 4.32 -12.37
CA SER A 359 4.98 4.63 -13.09
C SER A 359 4.04 5.46 -12.24
N LYS A 360 3.42 6.47 -12.84
CA LYS A 360 2.59 7.44 -12.13
C LYS A 360 1.20 6.85 -11.93
N GLN A 361 0.96 6.32 -10.74
CA GLN A 361 -0.37 5.91 -10.31
C GLN A 361 -1.06 7.09 -9.63
N GLU A 362 -2.28 7.41 -10.06
CA GLU A 362 -2.96 8.63 -9.64
C GLU A 362 -4.43 8.37 -9.30
N ILE A 363 -4.91 9.03 -8.24
CA ILE A 363 -6.33 9.13 -7.94
C ILE A 363 -6.72 10.57 -7.67
N LYS A 364 -7.82 10.99 -8.30
CA LYS A 364 -8.34 12.36 -8.26
C LYS A 364 -9.84 12.41 -8.00
N ASN A 365 -10.27 13.51 -7.37
CA ASN A 365 -11.68 13.90 -7.25
C ASN A 365 -12.58 12.80 -6.66
N SER A 366 -12.02 11.94 -5.80
CA SER A 366 -12.65 10.68 -5.40
C SER A 366 -13.13 10.69 -3.95
N LEU A 367 -14.11 9.85 -3.65
CA LEU A 367 -14.73 9.73 -2.33
C LEU A 367 -14.45 8.37 -1.71
N PHE A 368 -14.02 8.37 -0.45
CA PHE A 368 -13.82 7.18 0.38
C PHE A 368 -14.72 7.27 1.60
N VAL A 369 -15.55 6.26 1.83
CA VAL A 369 -16.42 6.15 3.00
C VAL A 369 -16.03 4.89 3.78
N GLY A 370 -15.50 5.05 4.99
CA GLY A 370 -15.08 3.90 5.81
C GLY A 370 -16.29 3.06 6.22
N GLU A 371 -17.23 3.71 6.87
CA GLU A 371 -18.41 3.09 7.46
C GLU A 371 -19.68 3.89 7.11
N SER A 372 -20.29 3.58 5.96
CA SER A 372 -21.45 4.32 5.46
C SER A 372 -22.72 4.09 6.30
N GLY A 373 -23.80 4.82 6.00
CA GLY A 373 -25.15 4.55 6.53
C GLY A 373 -25.76 3.22 6.07
N ASN A 374 -25.17 2.52 5.10
CA ASN A 374 -25.59 1.20 4.68
C ASN A 374 -25.09 0.12 5.66
N LEU A 375 -25.83 -0.07 6.75
CA LEU A 375 -25.50 -1.03 7.81
C LEU A 375 -25.50 -2.49 7.32
N GLY A 376 -26.19 -2.80 6.22
CA GLY A 376 -26.45 -4.18 5.80
C GLY A 376 -27.57 -4.84 6.61
N THR A 377 -27.62 -6.18 6.60
CA THR A 377 -28.66 -6.95 7.29
C THR A 377 -28.00 -8.05 8.12
N GLU A 378 -28.37 -8.13 9.40
CA GLU A 378 -27.92 -9.19 10.30
C GLU A 378 -28.60 -10.51 9.91
N THR A 379 -27.82 -11.57 9.80
CA THR A 379 -28.31 -12.93 9.56
C THR A 379 -27.73 -13.87 10.60
N ILE A 380 -28.39 -15.01 10.84
CA ILE A 380 -28.05 -15.96 11.92
C ILE A 380 -26.60 -16.45 11.83
N ASP A 381 -26.07 -16.55 10.61
CA ASP A 381 -24.74 -17.09 10.30
C ASP A 381 -23.73 -15.99 9.90
N ASN A 382 -24.00 -14.73 10.24
CA ASN A 382 -23.16 -13.60 9.80
C ASN A 382 -21.93 -13.39 10.70
N GLU A 383 -20.86 -14.15 10.49
CA GLU A 383 -19.58 -13.98 11.23
C GLU A 383 -18.93 -12.60 11.02
N ILE A 384 -19.40 -11.81 10.05
CA ILE A 384 -18.88 -10.48 9.73
C ILE A 384 -19.79 -9.34 10.25
N TRP A 385 -20.73 -9.61 11.17
CA TRP A 385 -21.51 -8.57 11.84
C TRP A 385 -20.80 -8.05 13.11
N GLY A 386 -20.73 -6.72 13.28
CA GLY A 386 -20.07 -6.12 14.45
C GLY A 386 -20.37 -4.63 14.63
N PRO A 387 -19.91 -4.01 15.72
CA PRO A 387 -20.19 -2.61 16.01
C PRO A 387 -19.38 -1.66 15.12
N GLY A 388 -20.02 -0.56 14.69
CA GLY A 388 -19.39 0.56 13.98
C GLY A 388 -18.50 1.43 14.89
N GLY A 389 -17.60 2.19 14.27
CA GLY A 389 -16.63 3.07 14.91
C GLY A 389 -17.19 4.39 15.42
N LEU A 390 -18.17 4.97 14.73
CA LEU A 390 -18.72 6.30 15.07
C LEU A 390 -19.93 6.26 16.00
N ASP A 391 -20.88 5.37 15.73
CA ASP A 391 -22.17 5.31 16.42
C ASP A 391 -22.40 3.99 17.17
N HIS A 392 -21.42 3.08 17.08
CA HIS A 392 -21.46 1.76 17.73
C HIS A 392 -22.65 0.89 17.35
N ARG A 393 -23.34 1.21 16.25
CA ARG A 393 -24.44 0.38 15.74
C ARG A 393 -23.88 -0.88 15.09
N GLY A 394 -24.63 -1.98 15.21
CA GLY A 394 -24.34 -3.21 14.49
C GLY A 394 -24.40 -3.00 12.97
N ARG A 395 -23.41 -3.51 12.26
CA ARG A 395 -23.30 -3.44 10.80
C ARG A 395 -22.55 -4.64 10.24
N THR A 396 -22.73 -4.88 8.94
CA THR A 396 -21.87 -5.78 8.17
C THR A 396 -20.50 -5.14 7.98
N LEU A 397 -19.46 -5.83 8.41
CA LEU A 397 -18.05 -5.49 8.25
C LEU A 397 -17.44 -6.33 7.11
N PRO A 398 -16.34 -5.90 6.49
CA PRO A 398 -15.87 -6.53 5.25
C PRO A 398 -15.33 -7.95 5.44
N ILE A 399 -14.38 -8.15 6.37
CA ILE A 399 -13.72 -9.45 6.62
C ILE A 399 -14.07 -10.00 8.01
N GLY A 400 -14.18 -9.11 9.00
CA GLY A 400 -14.41 -9.49 10.38
C GLY A 400 -14.39 -8.28 11.33
N PRO A 401 -14.76 -8.49 12.60
CA PRO A 401 -14.95 -7.42 13.58
C PRO A 401 -13.67 -6.69 13.98
N ASP A 402 -12.50 -7.29 13.80
CA ASP A 402 -11.19 -6.75 14.18
C ASP A 402 -10.34 -6.34 12.97
N PHE A 403 -10.84 -6.53 11.74
CA PHE A 403 -10.07 -6.25 10.54
C PHE A 403 -9.72 -4.75 10.43
N PRO A 404 -8.43 -4.41 10.21
CA PRO A 404 -8.01 -3.02 10.09
C PRO A 404 -8.51 -2.41 8.76
N ILE A 405 -9.57 -1.59 8.81
CA ILE A 405 -10.16 -0.95 7.63
C ILE A 405 -9.28 0.20 7.13
N ARG A 406 -9.10 0.30 5.81
CA ARG A 406 -8.26 1.33 5.17
C ARG A 406 -8.98 1.97 3.99
N GLY A 407 -8.96 3.30 3.90
CA GLY A 407 -9.41 4.03 2.70
C GLY A 407 -8.44 3.81 1.54
N ILE A 408 -7.26 4.43 1.64
CA ILE A 408 -6.14 4.20 0.73
C ILE A 408 -5.04 3.42 1.45
N GLN A 409 -4.49 2.43 0.75
CA GLN A 409 -3.35 1.65 1.16
C GLN A 409 -2.13 1.96 0.29
N PHE A 410 -1.15 2.68 0.85
CA PHE A 410 0.15 2.92 0.22
C PHE A 410 0.99 1.64 0.17
N TYR A 411 1.66 1.45 -0.96
CA TYR A 411 2.55 0.32 -1.20
C TYR A 411 3.85 0.80 -1.92
N ASP A 412 4.36 0.04 -2.88
CA ASP A 412 5.68 0.21 -3.52
C ASP A 412 5.83 1.51 -4.34
N GLY A 413 4.74 2.12 -4.81
CA GLY A 413 4.71 3.50 -5.33
C GLY A 413 5.52 3.76 -6.63
N PRO A 414 5.50 5.00 -7.17
CA PRO A 414 4.94 6.22 -6.60
C PRO A 414 3.42 6.34 -6.78
N ILE A 415 2.74 6.93 -5.81
CA ILE A 415 1.28 7.13 -5.78
C ILE A 415 0.98 8.62 -5.59
N ASN A 416 0.05 9.18 -6.36
CA ASN A 416 -0.45 10.54 -6.18
C ASN A 416 -1.94 10.54 -5.82
N VAL A 417 -2.28 11.08 -4.64
CA VAL A 417 -3.66 11.23 -4.17
C VAL A 417 -4.00 12.72 -4.13
N GLN A 418 -4.99 13.15 -4.90
CA GLN A 418 -5.30 14.57 -5.03
C GLN A 418 -6.81 14.85 -4.98
N ASN A 419 -7.22 15.87 -4.23
CA ASN A 419 -8.62 16.31 -4.15
C ASN A 419 -9.57 15.15 -3.82
N CYS A 420 -9.24 14.40 -2.77
CA CYS A 420 -10.03 13.26 -2.31
C CYS A 420 -10.68 13.56 -0.96
N THR A 421 -11.91 13.07 -0.77
CA THR A 421 -12.64 13.17 0.49
C THR A 421 -12.69 11.83 1.19
N PHE A 422 -12.32 11.81 2.47
CA PHE A 422 -12.45 10.66 3.36
C PHE A 422 -13.53 10.95 4.39
N ARG A 423 -14.52 10.06 4.46
CA ARG A 423 -15.70 10.20 5.30
C ARG A 423 -15.86 8.99 6.22
N LYS A 424 -16.22 9.23 7.48
CA LYS A 424 -16.61 8.18 8.45
C LYS A 424 -15.58 7.07 8.62
N PHE A 425 -14.33 7.43 8.87
CA PHE A 425 -13.28 6.53 9.32
C PHE A 425 -13.04 6.78 10.82
N ALA A 426 -13.38 5.81 11.66
CA ALA A 426 -13.19 5.92 13.11
C ALA A 426 -12.76 4.58 13.70
N ALA A 427 -11.62 4.56 14.38
CA ALA A 427 -11.06 3.37 15.00
C ALA A 427 -11.75 3.06 16.34
N LEU A 428 -11.95 1.78 16.62
CA LEU A 428 -12.32 1.24 17.92
C LEU A 428 -11.06 0.74 18.65
N ASP A 429 -11.14 0.64 19.97
CA ASP A 429 -10.16 -0.10 20.76
C ASP A 429 -10.32 -1.60 20.45
N GLY A 430 -9.40 -2.14 19.65
CA GLY A 430 -9.44 -3.51 19.11
C GLY A 430 -9.66 -3.61 17.58
N ARG A 431 -10.13 -2.54 16.91
CA ARG A 431 -10.23 -2.47 15.45
C ARG A 431 -9.70 -1.15 14.91
N HIS A 432 -8.61 -1.21 14.16
CA HIS A 432 -8.08 -0.03 13.47
C HIS A 432 -8.96 0.34 12.28
N THR A 433 -9.15 1.63 12.08
CA THR A 433 -9.83 2.17 10.90
C THR A 433 -9.19 3.50 10.56
N SER A 434 -8.72 3.62 9.32
CA SER A 434 -7.93 4.77 8.88
C SER A 434 -8.22 5.20 7.45
N ALA A 435 -8.20 6.50 7.20
CA ALA A 435 -8.33 7.05 5.86
C ALA A 435 -7.09 6.72 4.98
N LEU A 436 -5.89 6.93 5.52
CA LEU A 436 -4.62 6.67 4.87
C LEU A 436 -3.79 5.67 5.70
N ALA A 437 -3.30 4.60 5.07
CA ALA A 437 -2.45 3.61 5.74
C ALA A 437 -1.56 2.88 4.74
N PHE A 438 -0.78 1.91 5.22
CA PHE A 438 0.17 1.15 4.43
C PHE A 438 -0.25 -0.31 4.28
N ARG A 439 0.31 -0.99 3.27
CA ARG A 439 0.11 -2.42 3.05
C ARG A 439 0.56 -3.22 4.27
N LEU A 440 -0.28 -4.16 4.71
CA LEU A 440 0.08 -5.11 5.77
C LEU A 440 1.22 -6.01 5.31
N ASN A 441 2.15 -6.33 6.23
CA ASN A 441 3.20 -7.33 5.98
C ASN A 441 4.00 -6.99 4.72
N ASN A 442 4.53 -5.77 4.69
CA ASN A 442 5.08 -5.20 3.50
C ASN A 442 6.55 -5.56 3.33
N ALA A 443 6.85 -6.53 2.47
CA ALA A 443 8.23 -6.88 2.12
C ALA A 443 8.89 -5.88 1.16
N TRP A 444 8.14 -4.96 0.55
CA TRP A 444 8.65 -4.02 -0.45
C TRP A 444 8.66 -2.60 0.08
N GLN A 445 9.73 -1.88 -0.19
CA GLN A 445 9.95 -0.57 0.41
C GLN A 445 9.02 0.50 -0.16
N SER A 446 8.72 1.51 0.67
CA SER A 446 7.84 2.62 0.29
C SER A 446 8.56 3.66 -0.57
N CYS A 447 7.82 4.44 -1.36
CA CYS A 447 8.38 5.48 -2.20
C CYS A 447 8.24 6.86 -1.52
N PRO A 448 9.32 7.66 -1.36
CA PRO A 448 9.20 9.01 -0.80
C PRO A 448 8.39 9.96 -1.69
N ASN A 449 8.13 9.60 -2.95
CA ASN A 449 7.30 10.38 -3.88
C ASN A 449 5.83 9.92 -3.89
N ASN A 450 5.40 9.17 -2.87
CA ASN A 450 3.99 8.99 -2.57
C ASN A 450 3.44 10.33 -2.06
N ASN A 451 2.63 11.03 -2.85
CA ASN A 451 2.18 12.39 -2.55
C ASN A 451 0.68 12.41 -2.23
N VAL A 452 0.31 13.22 -1.24
CA VAL A 452 -1.06 13.59 -0.95
C VAL A 452 -1.23 15.10 -1.03
N THR A 453 -2.36 15.56 -1.57
CA THR A 453 -2.67 16.99 -1.72
C THR A 453 -4.18 17.19 -1.73
N ASP A 454 -4.65 18.29 -1.15
CA ASP A 454 -6.06 18.69 -1.13
C ASP A 454 -6.99 17.62 -0.56
N ILE A 455 -6.56 16.98 0.53
CA ILE A 455 -7.34 15.96 1.23
C ILE A 455 -8.39 16.61 2.12
N HIS A 456 -9.58 16.04 2.12
CA HIS A 456 -10.71 16.49 2.94
C HIS A 456 -11.16 15.37 3.87
N PHE A 457 -11.47 15.73 5.11
CA PHE A 457 -11.91 14.79 6.14
C PHE A 457 -13.30 15.20 6.67
N GLU A 458 -14.24 14.26 6.67
CA GLU A 458 -15.60 14.46 7.18
C GLU A 458 -15.95 13.34 8.17
N ASP A 459 -16.20 13.69 9.44
CA ASP A 459 -16.41 12.70 10.50
C ASP A 459 -15.25 11.68 10.62
N VAL A 460 -14.01 12.17 10.44
CA VAL A 460 -12.78 11.39 10.60
C VAL A 460 -11.95 12.03 11.72
N PRO A 461 -11.98 11.46 12.95
CA PRO A 461 -11.11 11.92 14.03
C PRO A 461 -9.65 11.92 13.58
N ILE A 462 -8.85 12.86 14.07
CA ILE A 462 -7.42 12.94 13.74
C ILE A 462 -6.72 11.59 13.93
N THR A 463 -7.05 10.86 15.00
CA THR A 463 -6.49 9.54 15.32
C THR A 463 -6.77 8.45 14.28
N SER A 464 -7.69 8.69 13.34
CA SER A 464 -8.06 7.82 12.23
C SER A 464 -7.71 8.40 10.85
N ARG A 465 -7.00 9.53 10.76
CA ARG A 465 -6.55 10.06 9.47
C ARG A 465 -5.43 9.23 8.86
N VAL A 466 -4.46 8.82 9.69
CA VAL A 466 -3.26 8.08 9.25
C VAL A 466 -2.96 6.93 10.21
N PHE A 467 -2.52 5.79 9.70
CA PHE A 467 -2.03 4.70 10.53
C PHE A 467 -0.85 3.95 9.89
N PHE A 468 0.30 3.91 10.58
CA PHE A 468 1.51 3.20 10.14
C PHE A 468 1.54 1.71 10.50
N GLY A 469 0.56 1.23 11.27
CA GLY A 469 0.48 -0.16 11.72
C GLY A 469 1.02 -0.40 13.12
N GLU A 470 0.66 -1.55 13.69
CA GLU A 470 1.23 -2.06 14.95
C GLU A 470 1.26 -3.60 14.95
N PRO A 471 2.18 -4.26 15.66
CA PRO A 471 2.20 -5.71 15.75
C PRO A 471 0.86 -6.30 16.22
N GLY A 472 0.44 -7.41 15.62
CA GLY A 472 -0.86 -8.01 15.90
C GLY A 472 -1.27 -9.08 14.88
N PRO A 473 -2.49 -9.63 14.97
CA PRO A 473 -2.95 -10.72 14.12
C PRO A 473 -2.90 -10.39 12.62
N TRP A 474 -3.12 -9.12 12.26
CA TRP A 474 -3.15 -8.65 10.88
C TRP A 474 -1.78 -8.17 10.37
N PHE A 475 -0.95 -7.59 11.24
CA PHE A 475 0.36 -7.00 10.90
C PHE A 475 1.56 -7.90 11.23
N ASN A 476 1.32 -9.07 11.83
CA ASN A 476 2.33 -9.95 12.39
C ASN A 476 3.30 -9.17 13.30
N GLY A 477 4.59 -9.21 13.01
CA GLY A 477 5.63 -8.49 13.75
C GLY A 477 5.86 -7.05 13.30
N LEU A 478 5.24 -6.59 12.21
CA LEU A 478 5.51 -5.28 11.57
C LEU A 478 7.02 -5.02 11.35
N ASP A 479 7.75 -6.08 10.96
CA ASP A 479 9.21 -6.09 10.90
C ASP A 479 9.75 -6.34 9.48
N MET A 480 8.87 -6.34 8.46
CA MET A 480 9.35 -6.46 7.08
C MET A 480 10.00 -5.15 6.60
N ASP A 481 10.90 -5.26 5.64
CA ASP A 481 11.68 -4.12 5.13
C ASP A 481 10.79 -2.93 4.68
N GLY A 482 9.63 -3.21 4.10
CA GLY A 482 8.65 -2.21 3.69
C GLY A 482 7.85 -1.61 4.84
N ASP A 483 7.56 -2.40 5.89
CA ASP A 483 6.92 -1.89 7.10
C ASP A 483 7.81 -0.80 7.72
N LYS A 484 9.11 -1.11 7.89
CA LYS A 484 10.14 -0.24 8.48
C LYS A 484 10.40 1.06 7.71
N THR A 485 10.17 1.05 6.40
CA THR A 485 10.54 2.15 5.49
C THR A 485 9.35 2.98 4.99
N SER A 486 8.18 2.81 5.62
CA SER A 486 6.95 3.51 5.28
C SER A 486 7.08 5.04 5.35
N VAL A 487 6.67 5.71 4.26
CA VAL A 487 6.69 7.18 4.12
C VAL A 487 5.69 7.67 3.06
N PHE A 488 5.12 8.86 3.26
CA PHE A 488 4.51 9.65 2.20
C PHE A 488 4.69 11.17 2.44
N HIS A 489 4.51 11.96 1.39
CA HIS A 489 4.66 13.42 1.36
C HIS A 489 3.30 14.11 1.40
N ASP A 490 3.05 14.92 2.42
CA ASP A 490 1.91 15.84 2.47
C ASP A 490 2.32 17.19 1.88
N VAL A 491 1.92 17.40 0.63
CA VAL A 491 2.41 18.52 -0.19
C VAL A 491 1.88 19.86 0.31
N ASP A 492 0.63 19.91 0.74
CA ASP A 492 -0.08 21.15 1.11
C ASP A 492 -0.48 21.23 2.58
N GLY A 493 -0.20 20.19 3.38
CA GLY A 493 -0.53 20.16 4.80
C GLY A 493 -1.99 19.79 5.05
N SER A 494 -2.71 19.27 4.05
CA SER A 494 -4.11 18.89 4.21
C SER A 494 -4.31 17.69 5.15
N VAL A 495 -3.26 16.91 5.42
CA VAL A 495 -3.28 15.78 6.36
C VAL A 495 -2.62 16.14 7.69
N SER A 496 -1.43 16.74 7.64
CA SER A 496 -0.58 17.00 8.80
C SER A 496 -0.68 18.42 9.36
N GLU A 497 -1.30 19.36 8.65
CA GLU A 497 -1.25 20.81 8.93
C GLU A 497 0.13 21.47 8.70
N TYR A 498 1.11 20.72 8.21
CA TYR A 498 2.48 21.19 7.94
C TYR A 498 2.78 21.06 6.44
N PRO A 499 2.59 22.12 5.63
CA PRO A 499 2.75 22.03 4.19
C PRO A 499 4.16 21.63 3.76
N GLY A 500 4.26 20.63 2.90
CA GLY A 500 5.54 20.10 2.41
C GLY A 500 6.25 19.14 3.37
N SER A 501 5.59 18.73 4.46
CA SER A 501 6.12 17.74 5.39
C SER A 501 5.96 16.30 4.90
N TYR A 502 6.81 15.41 5.40
CA TYR A 502 6.72 13.98 5.21
C TYR A 502 6.19 13.33 6.48
N LEU A 503 5.26 12.39 6.31
CA LEU A 503 4.83 11.51 7.39
C LEU A 503 5.63 10.22 7.27
N ILE A 504 6.34 9.87 8.33
CA ILE A 504 7.25 8.72 8.39
C ILE A 504 6.88 7.81 9.56
N LYS A 505 7.27 6.53 9.49
CA LYS A 505 7.17 5.63 10.65
C LYS A 505 8.05 6.15 11.80
N GLU A 506 7.55 6.05 13.03
CA GLU A 506 8.15 6.69 14.21
C GLU A 506 9.61 6.29 14.51
N ASP A 507 10.01 5.07 14.12
CA ASP A 507 11.31 4.45 14.36
C ASP A 507 12.22 4.41 13.12
N ASN A 508 11.84 5.08 12.02
CA ASN A 508 12.69 5.16 10.84
C ASN A 508 13.74 6.29 10.96
N TRP A 509 14.82 6.00 11.68
CA TRP A 509 15.90 6.96 11.94
C TRP A 509 16.75 7.33 10.72
N LEU A 510 16.62 6.62 9.58
CA LEU A 510 17.28 7.01 8.33
C LEU A 510 16.73 8.31 7.74
N ILE A 511 15.49 8.65 8.09
CA ILE A 511 14.77 9.84 7.59
C ILE A 511 14.25 10.75 8.69
N LYS A 512 14.69 10.52 9.95
CA LYS A 512 14.38 11.36 11.11
C LYS A 512 15.49 12.40 11.35
N HIS A 513 15.09 13.52 11.94
CA HIS A 513 15.98 14.59 12.42
C HIS A 513 15.44 15.18 13.74
N PRO A 514 16.22 15.98 14.49
CA PRO A 514 15.86 16.39 15.85
C PRO A 514 14.60 17.25 15.99
N ASP A 515 14.15 17.85 14.89
CA ASP A 515 12.97 18.74 14.83
C ASP A 515 11.74 18.04 14.26
N CYS A 516 11.80 16.73 13.99
CA CYS A 516 10.60 15.96 13.69
C CYS A 516 9.63 15.98 14.88
N ILE A 517 8.34 16.04 14.58
CA ILE A 517 7.23 16.07 15.54
C ILE A 517 6.64 14.66 15.64
N ASP A 518 6.66 14.03 16.81
CA ASP A 518 6.05 12.71 16.97
C ASP A 518 4.51 12.79 16.98
N MET A 519 3.85 11.85 16.30
CA MET A 519 2.39 11.64 16.31
C MET A 519 2.09 10.20 16.78
N PRO A 520 2.05 9.96 18.10
CA PRO A 520 1.92 8.60 18.64
C PRO A 520 0.63 7.88 18.23
N ASP A 521 -0.49 8.60 18.08
CA ASP A 521 -1.76 8.00 17.60
C ASP A 521 -1.66 7.43 16.19
N TRP A 522 -0.77 7.98 15.35
CA TRP A 522 -0.52 7.48 14.01
C TRP A 522 0.58 6.41 13.95
N ARG A 523 1.32 6.19 15.06
CA ARG A 523 2.59 5.45 15.10
C ARG A 523 3.63 6.03 14.13
N GLY A 524 3.63 7.36 13.99
CA GLY A 524 4.44 8.07 13.01
C GLY A 524 5.04 9.37 13.54
N SER A 525 5.79 10.04 12.68
CA SER A 525 6.35 11.38 12.92
C SER A 525 6.16 12.25 11.68
N ILE A 526 6.02 13.57 11.90
CA ILE A 526 5.96 14.60 10.87
C ILE A 526 7.37 15.20 10.77
N CYS A 527 7.98 15.14 9.59
CA CYS A 527 9.37 15.55 9.36
C CYS A 527 9.50 16.42 8.11
N SER A 528 10.59 17.19 8.03
CA SER A 528 11.02 17.89 6.81
C SER A 528 12.29 17.23 6.27
N GLY A 529 12.52 17.34 4.96
CA GLY A 529 13.74 16.78 4.38
C GLY A 529 13.71 16.62 2.87
N HIS A 530 14.85 16.16 2.36
CA HIS A 530 14.99 15.67 1.00
C HIS A 530 15.32 14.19 1.05
N PHE A 531 14.40 13.37 0.57
CA PHE A 531 14.51 11.92 0.64
C PHE A 531 14.63 11.31 -0.75
N ALA A 532 15.40 10.24 -0.85
CA ALA A 532 15.53 9.42 -2.05
C ALA A 532 15.64 7.95 -1.64
N GLN A 533 15.85 7.05 -2.60
CA GLN A 533 16.03 5.63 -2.34
C GLN A 533 17.32 5.12 -2.99
N ILE A 534 18.01 4.23 -2.29
CA ILE A 534 19.07 3.43 -2.90
C ILE A 534 18.57 2.00 -3.05
N TYR A 535 18.83 1.37 -4.19
CA TYR A 535 18.55 -0.05 -4.36
C TYR A 535 19.86 -0.82 -4.46
N ILE A 536 20.06 -1.75 -3.54
CA ILE A 536 21.30 -2.49 -3.38
C ILE A 536 21.02 -3.95 -3.66
N GLN A 537 21.72 -4.51 -4.63
CA GLN A 537 21.73 -5.94 -4.92
C GLN A 537 23.07 -6.54 -4.46
N ALA A 538 23.00 -7.51 -3.55
CA ALA A 538 24.15 -8.21 -3.00
C ALA A 538 24.27 -9.61 -3.61
N TYR A 539 25.42 -9.87 -4.22
CA TYR A 539 25.75 -11.12 -4.89
C TYR A 539 26.91 -11.79 -4.19
N LYS A 540 26.81 -13.11 -4.03
CA LYS A 540 27.88 -13.97 -3.49
C LYS A 540 28.38 -13.48 -2.12
N PRO A 541 27.62 -13.74 -1.04
CA PRO A 541 26.41 -14.57 -1.00
C PRO A 541 25.10 -13.78 -1.22
N ALA A 542 24.05 -14.49 -1.63
CA ALA A 542 22.73 -13.94 -1.96
C ALA A 542 21.70 -14.08 -0.80
N ASN A 543 22.17 -14.12 0.44
CA ASN A 543 21.34 -14.39 1.63
C ASN A 543 21.81 -13.61 2.87
N LEU A 544 22.37 -12.43 2.65
CA LEU A 544 22.82 -11.54 3.71
C LEU A 544 21.62 -10.83 4.35
N LYS A 545 21.78 -10.41 5.59
CA LYS A 545 20.98 -9.35 6.19
C LYS A 545 21.83 -8.09 6.19
N MET A 546 21.22 -6.97 5.84
CA MET A 546 21.89 -5.67 5.75
C MET A 546 21.55 -4.84 6.98
N LYS A 547 22.57 -4.28 7.63
CA LYS A 547 22.42 -3.24 8.66
C LYS A 547 22.92 -1.92 8.08
N ILE A 548 22.05 -0.93 7.99
CA ILE A 548 22.38 0.42 7.53
C ILE A 548 22.24 1.40 8.69
N ILE A 549 23.22 2.30 8.83
CA ILE A 549 23.31 3.25 9.92
C ILE A 549 23.56 4.63 9.34
N LYS A 550 22.79 5.63 9.79
CA LYS A 550 22.99 7.04 9.43
C LYS A 550 23.96 7.65 10.43
N ASN A 551 25.03 8.30 9.96
CA ASN A 551 26.15 8.71 10.82
C ASN A 551 25.77 9.68 11.95
N ASP A 552 24.72 10.49 11.75
CA ASP A 552 24.20 11.40 12.77
C ASP A 552 23.20 10.73 13.75
N TYR A 553 22.85 9.46 13.52
CA TYR A 553 22.03 8.61 14.40
C TYR A 553 22.65 7.20 14.52
N HIS A 554 23.93 7.17 14.85
CA HIS A 554 24.73 5.93 14.91
C HIS A 554 24.21 4.86 15.88
N ASP A 555 23.49 5.26 16.92
CA ASP A 555 22.87 4.41 17.94
C ASP A 555 21.51 3.83 17.52
N HIS A 556 21.04 4.17 16.32
CA HIS A 556 19.76 3.72 15.77
C HIS A 556 19.92 3.01 14.41
N PRO A 557 20.55 1.81 14.38
CA PRO A 557 20.70 1.02 13.16
C PRO A 557 19.36 0.53 12.61
N LEU A 558 19.22 0.50 11.28
CA LEU A 558 18.10 -0.16 10.60
C LEU A 558 18.55 -1.52 10.03
N TYR A 559 17.83 -2.57 10.39
CA TYR A 559 18.08 -3.94 9.92
C TYR A 559 17.08 -4.34 8.84
N LEU A 560 17.61 -4.81 7.71
CA LEU A 560 16.85 -5.24 6.54
C LEU A 560 17.17 -6.69 6.21
N GLU A 561 16.11 -7.51 6.14
CA GLU A 561 16.19 -8.93 5.81
C GLU A 561 16.42 -9.14 4.31
N GLY A 562 15.96 -8.19 3.49
CA GLY A 562 15.97 -8.24 2.04
C GLY A 562 14.64 -8.70 1.46
N ALA A 563 14.14 -7.96 0.47
CA ALA A 563 12.89 -8.26 -0.19
C ALA A 563 13.03 -9.58 -0.97
N LEU A 564 12.09 -10.51 -0.82
CA LEU A 564 12.13 -11.85 -1.40
C LEU A 564 13.33 -12.70 -0.90
N SER A 565 13.47 -12.86 0.41
CA SER A 565 14.52 -13.59 1.15
C SER A 565 14.87 -15.04 0.73
N LYS A 566 14.35 -15.52 -0.41
CA LYS A 566 14.55 -16.84 -1.00
C LYS A 566 15.03 -16.81 -2.46
N SER A 567 15.50 -15.67 -2.97
CA SER A 567 16.13 -15.61 -4.30
C SER A 567 17.47 -16.37 -4.30
N THR A 568 17.68 -17.24 -5.28
CA THR A 568 18.96 -17.96 -5.45
C THR A 568 20.04 -17.13 -6.14
N HIS A 569 19.71 -15.94 -6.66
CA HIS A 569 20.60 -15.16 -7.52
C HIS A 569 21.29 -14.01 -6.78
N TYR A 570 20.52 -13.22 -6.03
CA TYR A 570 20.99 -12.09 -5.23
C TYR A 570 19.96 -11.74 -4.16
N GLN A 571 20.44 -11.07 -3.11
CA GLN A 571 19.58 -10.42 -2.12
C GLN A 571 19.43 -8.94 -2.44
N GLN A 572 18.28 -8.33 -2.13
CA GLN A 572 17.99 -6.96 -2.52
C GLN A 572 17.38 -6.11 -1.38
N TYR A 573 17.79 -4.85 -1.31
CA TYR A 573 17.36 -3.89 -0.29
C TYR A 573 17.08 -2.53 -0.93
N GLN A 574 16.04 -1.82 -0.48
CA GLN A 574 15.66 -0.52 -1.04
C GLN A 574 15.32 0.55 0.02
N PRO A 575 16.20 0.84 1.00
CA PRO A 575 15.88 1.83 2.04
C PRO A 575 15.64 3.22 1.46
N VAL A 576 14.70 3.95 2.08
CA VAL A 576 14.57 5.40 1.92
C VAL A 576 15.62 6.08 2.79
N ILE A 577 16.33 7.05 2.22
CA ILE A 577 17.45 7.75 2.87
C ILE A 577 17.29 9.26 2.81
N THR A 578 17.87 9.96 3.79
CA THR A 578 18.08 11.41 3.77
C THR A 578 19.26 11.75 2.86
N LEU A 579 19.04 12.63 1.89
CA LEU A 579 20.11 13.13 1.02
C LEU A 579 21.11 13.99 1.80
N ARG A 580 22.33 14.12 1.26
CA ARG A 580 23.45 14.92 1.81
C ARG A 580 23.97 14.47 3.18
N LYS A 581 23.71 13.20 3.53
CA LYS A 581 24.16 12.58 4.78
C LYS A 581 25.17 11.45 4.54
N GLY A 582 25.92 11.14 5.60
CA GLY A 582 26.80 9.97 5.67
C GLY A 582 26.09 8.74 6.22
N TYR A 583 26.40 7.57 5.66
CA TYR A 583 25.89 6.27 6.08
C TYR A 583 26.99 5.22 6.15
N THR A 584 26.82 4.20 6.97
CA THR A 584 27.60 2.96 6.89
C THR A 584 26.68 1.76 6.69
N ILE A 585 27.17 0.76 5.96
CA ILE A 585 26.45 -0.48 5.65
C ILE A 585 27.29 -1.68 6.08
N HIS A 586 26.64 -2.57 6.80
CA HIS A 586 27.21 -3.72 7.50
C HIS A 586 26.43 -4.98 7.13
N TRP A 587 27.08 -6.13 7.30
CA TRP A 587 26.54 -7.43 6.90
C TRP A 587 26.58 -8.40 8.08
N ASP A 588 25.53 -9.21 8.22
CA ASP A 588 25.44 -10.27 9.25
C ASP A 588 26.46 -11.40 9.05
N LYS A 589 27.06 -11.49 7.86
CA LYS A 589 28.10 -12.44 7.47
C LYS A 589 29.22 -11.72 6.72
N THR A 590 30.11 -12.46 6.07
CA THR A 590 31.12 -11.88 5.18
C THR A 590 30.46 -11.05 4.08
N ALA A 591 31.00 -9.85 3.84
CA ALA A 591 30.52 -8.92 2.83
C ALA A 591 30.42 -9.58 1.44
N PRO A 592 29.50 -9.10 0.59
CA PRO A 592 29.31 -9.68 -0.74
C PRO A 592 30.49 -9.37 -1.66
N GLU A 593 30.90 -10.36 -2.45
CA GLU A 593 31.95 -10.22 -3.47
C GLU A 593 31.54 -9.24 -4.58
N GLU A 594 30.24 -9.07 -4.81
CA GLU A 594 29.72 -8.12 -5.76
C GLU A 594 28.49 -7.35 -5.24
N LEU A 595 28.52 -6.03 -5.41
CA LEU A 595 27.39 -5.13 -5.16
C LEU A 595 27.00 -4.38 -6.43
N ALA A 596 25.70 -4.26 -6.67
CA ALA A 596 25.14 -3.31 -7.61
C ALA A 596 24.25 -2.31 -6.85
N ILE A 597 24.62 -1.04 -6.88
CA ILE A 597 23.97 0.03 -6.13
C ILE A 597 23.36 1.01 -7.13
N TRP A 598 22.05 1.18 -7.05
CA TRP A 598 21.27 1.98 -7.98
C TRP A 598 20.72 3.21 -7.27
N LEU A 599 20.71 4.34 -7.98
CA LEU A 599 20.15 5.60 -7.49
C LEU A 599 18.70 5.72 -7.96
N ILE A 600 17.77 5.73 -7.01
CA ILE A 600 16.32 5.80 -7.24
C ILE A 600 15.79 7.09 -6.64
N ASN A 601 15.01 7.87 -7.40
CA ASN A 601 14.46 9.16 -6.96
C ASN A 601 15.51 10.24 -6.66
N PHE A 602 16.76 10.06 -7.08
CA PHE A 602 17.77 11.12 -7.02
C PHE A 602 17.56 12.13 -8.15
N ASN A 603 17.48 13.42 -7.83
CA ASN A 603 17.60 14.47 -8.83
C ASN A 603 19.07 14.72 -9.15
N LYS A 604 19.34 15.41 -10.26
CA LYS A 604 20.70 15.75 -10.64
C LYS A 604 21.40 16.50 -9.50
N ASN A 605 22.62 16.09 -9.19
CA ASN A 605 23.45 16.56 -8.09
C ASN A 605 23.04 16.11 -6.68
N ASP A 606 21.92 15.42 -6.50
CA ASP A 606 21.63 14.76 -5.23
C ASP A 606 22.69 13.72 -4.94
N TRP A 607 23.07 13.61 -3.66
CA TRP A 607 24.16 12.74 -3.25
C TRP A 607 24.00 12.21 -1.82
N ILE A 608 24.66 11.09 -1.55
CA ILE A 608 24.97 10.59 -0.20
C ILE A 608 26.42 10.10 -0.15
N GLN A 609 27.00 10.06 1.05
CA GLN A 609 28.26 9.36 1.30
C GLN A 609 27.96 8.04 2.00
N VAL A 610 28.51 6.93 1.50
CA VAL A 610 28.28 5.61 2.07
C VAL A 610 29.59 4.86 2.28
N GLY A 611 29.78 4.29 3.46
CA GLY A 611 30.85 3.37 3.81
C GLY A 611 30.36 1.93 3.83
N PHE A 612 30.88 1.05 2.98
CA PHE A 612 30.56 -0.37 3.00
C PHE A 612 31.59 -1.14 3.82
N CYS A 613 31.15 -1.89 4.82
CA CYS A 613 32.03 -2.72 5.64
C CYS A 613 32.54 -3.94 4.87
N TYR A 614 33.85 -4.08 4.81
CA TYR A 614 34.56 -5.19 4.19
C TYR A 614 35.72 -5.67 5.09
N PRO A 615 36.14 -6.94 5.00
CA PRO A 615 37.28 -7.45 5.76
C PRO A 615 38.60 -6.75 5.37
N LYS A 616 39.54 -6.63 6.33
CA LYS A 616 40.89 -6.11 6.05
C LYS A 616 41.60 -6.96 5.00
N GLY A 617 42.38 -6.31 4.12
CA GLY A 617 43.04 -6.97 2.99
C GLY A 617 42.17 -7.15 1.75
N THR A 618 40.92 -6.68 1.76
CA THR A 618 40.06 -6.66 0.57
C THR A 618 40.57 -5.68 -0.47
N THR A 619 40.54 -6.08 -1.75
CA THR A 619 40.83 -5.20 -2.89
C THR A 619 39.58 -5.00 -3.74
N PHE A 620 39.46 -3.83 -4.38
CA PHE A 620 38.23 -3.40 -5.05
C PHE A 620 38.45 -3.03 -6.52
N SER A 621 37.49 -3.40 -7.35
CA SER A 621 37.29 -2.87 -8.69
C SER A 621 35.90 -2.25 -8.77
N ILE A 622 35.85 -0.94 -8.96
CA ILE A 622 34.61 -0.16 -8.86
C ILE A 622 34.40 0.64 -10.13
N LEU A 623 33.20 0.54 -10.69
CA LEU A 623 32.79 1.27 -11.88
C LEU A 623 31.42 1.91 -11.70
N SER A 624 31.15 2.96 -12.48
CA SER A 624 29.78 3.43 -12.69
C SER A 624 29.32 3.08 -14.09
N ASP A 625 28.04 2.78 -14.21
CA ASP A 625 27.37 2.52 -15.47
C ASP A 625 25.94 3.09 -15.46
N ILE A 626 25.34 3.15 -16.63
CA ILE A 626 23.94 3.52 -16.83
C ILE A 626 23.25 2.34 -17.48
N HIS A 627 22.18 1.86 -16.86
CA HIS A 627 21.33 0.83 -17.42
C HIS A 627 20.19 1.45 -18.22
N ASN A 628 20.19 1.19 -19.52
CA ASN A 628 19.04 1.44 -20.37
C ASN A 628 18.07 0.26 -20.20
N ARG A 629 16.98 0.50 -19.45
CA ARG A 629 15.97 -0.51 -19.14
C ARG A 629 15.23 -1.02 -20.38
N LEU A 630 14.95 -0.14 -21.34
CA LEU A 630 14.18 -0.46 -22.55
C LEU A 630 14.97 -1.42 -23.43
N LEU A 631 16.24 -1.11 -23.65
CA LEU A 631 17.15 -1.96 -24.43
C LEU A 631 17.74 -3.12 -23.62
N LYS A 632 17.51 -3.16 -22.30
CA LYS A 632 18.16 -4.07 -21.34
C LYS A 632 19.69 -4.07 -21.48
N LYS A 633 20.27 -2.92 -21.82
CA LYS A 633 21.72 -2.74 -22.07
C LYS A 633 22.33 -1.84 -21.02
N THR A 634 23.54 -2.15 -20.60
CA THR A 634 24.27 -1.37 -19.61
C THR A 634 25.53 -0.78 -20.23
N TYR A 635 25.75 0.52 -20.05
CA TYR A 635 26.87 1.25 -20.62
C TYR A 635 27.76 1.78 -19.51
N LYS A 636 29.06 1.43 -19.54
CA LYS A 636 30.03 1.93 -18.58
C LYS A 636 30.20 3.45 -18.76
N THR A 637 30.08 4.20 -17.67
CA THR A 637 30.27 5.65 -17.66
C THR A 637 31.59 6.07 -17.03
N GLY A 638 32.11 5.31 -16.06
CA GLY A 638 33.34 5.69 -15.37
C GLY A 638 34.00 4.57 -14.56
N THR A 639 35.23 4.83 -14.12
CA THR A 639 36.00 3.94 -13.23
C THR A 639 36.41 4.71 -11.99
N PHE A 640 36.42 4.05 -10.83
CA PHE A 640 36.83 4.64 -9.58
C PHE A 640 38.25 4.23 -9.19
N TYR A 641 39.01 5.17 -8.63
CA TYR A 641 40.40 4.98 -8.22
C TYR A 641 40.59 5.22 -6.73
N ARG A 642 41.49 4.46 -6.10
CA ARG A 642 41.80 4.63 -4.68
C ARG A 642 42.37 6.03 -4.42
N THR A 643 41.90 6.67 -3.35
CA THR A 643 42.52 7.88 -2.77
C THR A 643 42.93 7.61 -1.33
N SER A 644 43.95 8.33 -0.84
CA SER A 644 44.38 8.35 0.56
C SER A 644 43.71 9.46 1.38
N GLN A 645 42.95 10.35 0.74
CA GLN A 645 42.26 11.49 1.34
C GLN A 645 40.76 11.39 1.08
N MET A 646 39.94 11.50 2.13
CA MET A 646 38.48 11.41 2.06
C MET A 646 37.88 12.58 1.27
N GLU A 647 38.49 13.77 1.35
CA GLU A 647 38.02 14.99 0.70
C GLU A 647 38.05 14.88 -0.84
N LYS A 648 38.87 13.98 -1.39
CA LYS A 648 38.90 13.70 -2.83
C LYS A 648 37.65 12.99 -3.33
N LEU A 649 36.82 12.41 -2.46
CA LEU A 649 35.52 11.84 -2.85
C LEU A 649 34.55 12.88 -3.41
N GLU A 650 34.74 14.16 -3.07
CA GLU A 650 33.99 15.29 -3.64
C GLU A 650 34.26 15.50 -5.13
N HIS A 651 35.46 15.13 -5.59
CA HIS A 651 35.95 15.40 -6.93
C HIS A 651 35.55 14.26 -7.87
N ARG A 652 34.41 14.38 -8.55
CA ARG A 652 33.99 13.41 -9.58
C ARG A 652 34.05 14.04 -10.97
N TYR A 653 34.88 13.47 -11.83
CA TYR A 653 34.95 13.80 -13.25
C TYR A 653 34.01 12.86 -14.03
N PRO A 654 33.57 13.24 -15.25
CA PRO A 654 32.58 12.47 -16.01
C PRO A 654 32.91 10.98 -16.18
N SER A 655 34.20 10.62 -16.33
CA SER A 655 34.66 9.24 -16.52
C SER A 655 35.50 8.69 -15.35
N LYS A 656 35.72 9.49 -14.30
CA LYS A 656 36.65 9.18 -13.21
C LYS A 656 36.05 9.55 -11.86
N GLY A 657 35.91 8.56 -10.98
CA GLY A 657 35.56 8.73 -9.57
C GLY A 657 36.71 8.34 -8.64
N TYR A 658 36.54 8.60 -7.36
CA TYR A 658 37.47 8.16 -6.31
C TYR A 658 36.73 7.36 -5.24
N TYR A 659 37.43 6.40 -4.64
CA TYR A 659 36.98 5.68 -3.45
C TYR A 659 38.06 5.74 -2.38
N TYR A 660 37.65 5.81 -1.11
CA TYR A 660 38.56 5.82 0.02
C TYR A 660 38.40 4.50 0.78
N TRP A 661 39.52 3.82 1.03
CA TRP A 661 39.54 2.55 1.75
C TRP A 661 40.22 2.79 3.10
N ASP A 662 39.41 2.77 4.16
CA ASP A 662 39.87 2.90 5.52
C ASP A 662 40.19 1.51 6.09
N GLU A 663 41.47 1.14 6.06
CA GLU A 663 41.93 -0.18 6.52
C GLU A 663 41.80 -0.37 8.04
N ASP A 664 41.77 0.72 8.80
CA ASP A 664 41.67 0.66 10.26
C ASP A 664 40.27 0.22 10.69
N THR A 665 39.25 0.84 10.09
CA THR A 665 37.84 0.56 10.35
C THR A 665 37.25 -0.54 9.47
N GLY A 666 37.85 -0.82 8.30
CA GLY A 666 37.32 -1.77 7.31
C GLY A 666 36.22 -1.20 6.41
N LEU A 667 36.15 0.13 6.26
CA LEU A 667 35.10 0.80 5.49
C LEU A 667 35.59 1.27 4.11
N LEU A 668 34.85 0.89 3.08
CA LEU A 668 34.97 1.40 1.72
C LEU A 668 34.01 2.57 1.51
N PHE A 669 34.54 3.78 1.47
CA PHE A 669 33.76 4.99 1.25
C PHE A 669 33.63 5.37 -0.22
N LEU A 670 32.39 5.68 -0.59
CA LEU A 670 31.99 6.17 -1.90
C LEU A 670 31.03 7.36 -1.74
N LYS A 671 31.14 8.33 -2.64
CA LYS A 671 30.14 9.38 -2.82
C LYS A 671 29.20 9.00 -3.97
N LEU A 672 27.98 8.60 -3.63
CA LEU A 672 26.95 8.29 -4.62
C LEU A 672 26.28 9.61 -5.02
N LYS A 673 26.45 10.04 -6.27
CA LYS A 673 25.90 11.31 -6.78
C LYS A 673 25.28 11.12 -8.16
N ALA A 674 24.01 11.49 -8.31
CA ALA A 674 23.32 11.46 -9.60
C ALA A 674 23.84 12.55 -10.54
N GLN A 675 24.04 12.18 -11.80
CA GLN A 675 24.70 13.02 -12.82
C GLN A 675 23.71 13.61 -13.83
N ASN A 676 22.56 12.96 -14.02
CA ASN A 676 21.63 13.28 -15.09
C ASN A 676 20.28 13.76 -14.53
N GLU A 677 19.57 14.53 -15.35
CA GLU A 677 18.22 15.00 -15.01
C GLU A 677 17.22 13.83 -15.02
N LYS A 678 16.18 13.96 -14.19
CA LYS A 678 15.12 12.99 -14.01
C LYS A 678 13.77 13.67 -14.28
N GLU A 679 12.83 12.97 -14.87
CA GLU A 679 11.44 13.44 -14.88
C GLU A 679 10.83 13.37 -13.47
N LYS A 680 9.82 14.19 -13.19
CA LYS A 680 9.29 14.38 -11.82
C LYS A 680 8.94 13.06 -11.12
N PHE A 681 8.19 12.18 -11.79
CA PHE A 681 7.73 10.90 -11.22
C PHE A 681 8.61 9.70 -11.57
N ALA A 682 9.57 9.85 -12.48
CA ALA A 682 10.45 8.76 -12.86
C ALA A 682 11.36 8.32 -11.70
N PHE A 683 11.76 7.07 -11.63
CA PHE A 683 12.76 6.60 -10.69
C PHE A 683 14.18 6.88 -11.19
N CYS A 684 14.38 6.81 -12.50
CA CYS A 684 15.68 6.92 -13.15
C CYS A 684 15.81 8.17 -14.01
N SER A 685 17.05 8.58 -14.25
CA SER A 685 17.35 9.70 -15.14
C SER A 685 16.88 9.45 -16.57
N VAL A 686 16.74 10.52 -17.35
CA VAL A 686 16.39 10.46 -18.78
C VAL A 686 17.43 9.72 -19.64
N LYS A 687 18.65 9.48 -19.11
CA LYS A 687 19.69 8.69 -19.78
C LYS A 687 19.61 7.19 -19.45
N GLY A 688 18.82 6.81 -18.46
CA GLY A 688 18.74 5.46 -17.88
C GLY A 688 19.02 5.47 -16.37
N CYS A 689 18.96 4.29 -15.76
CA CYS A 689 19.16 4.13 -14.34
C CYS A 689 20.66 4.16 -14.00
N GLU A 690 21.07 5.16 -13.23
CA GLU A 690 22.46 5.32 -12.79
C GLU A 690 22.81 4.29 -11.72
N ARG A 691 23.96 3.62 -11.90
CA ARG A 691 24.39 2.53 -11.04
C ARG A 691 25.89 2.54 -10.80
N ILE A 692 26.28 2.09 -9.61
CA ILE A 692 27.67 1.81 -9.22
C ILE A 692 27.80 0.32 -8.94
N ARG A 693 28.82 -0.31 -9.51
CA ARG A 693 29.12 -1.72 -9.31
C ARG A 693 30.46 -1.87 -8.61
N ILE A 694 30.48 -2.63 -7.52
CA ILE A 694 31.66 -2.95 -6.73
C ILE A 694 31.94 -4.43 -6.91
N LYS A 695 33.17 -4.78 -7.26
CA LYS A 695 33.71 -6.14 -7.18
C LYS A 695 34.82 -6.16 -6.15
N ALA A 696 34.70 -7.03 -5.17
CA ALA A 696 35.64 -7.19 -4.07
C ALA A 696 36.33 -8.55 -4.13
N VAL A 697 37.65 -8.56 -3.94
CA VAL A 697 38.41 -9.80 -3.71
C VAL A 697 38.68 -9.89 -2.22
N ILE A 698 37.95 -10.79 -1.56
CA ILE A 698 37.91 -10.91 -0.10
C ILE A 698 38.87 -12.04 0.35
N PRO A 699 39.67 -11.86 1.41
CA PRO A 699 40.52 -12.91 1.95
C PRO A 699 39.72 -14.14 2.43
N LYS A 700 40.24 -15.35 2.20
CA LYS A 700 39.55 -16.63 2.50
C LYS A 700 39.25 -16.86 3.99
N THR A 701 39.96 -16.20 4.89
CA THR A 701 39.80 -16.30 6.35
C THR A 701 38.91 -15.19 6.92
N ALA A 702 38.16 -14.47 6.07
CA ALA A 702 37.31 -13.38 6.49
C ALA A 702 36.12 -13.86 7.35
N GLY A 703 35.87 -13.14 8.45
CA GLY A 703 34.71 -13.34 9.31
C GLY A 703 33.50 -12.50 8.90
N VAL A 704 32.64 -12.20 9.88
CA VAL A 704 31.49 -11.29 9.75
C VAL A 704 31.98 -9.89 9.40
N SER A 705 31.31 -9.22 8.46
CA SER A 705 31.64 -7.86 8.03
C SER A 705 30.74 -6.86 8.73
N ASP A 706 31.01 -6.69 10.02
CA ASP A 706 30.40 -5.69 10.88
C ASP A 706 31.46 -4.77 11.50
N CYS A 707 31.56 -3.55 10.97
CA CYS A 707 32.57 -2.57 11.31
C CYS A 707 32.10 -1.55 12.37
N GLU A 708 30.91 -1.72 12.96
CA GLU A 708 30.24 -0.65 13.74
C GLU A 708 31.09 -0.15 14.90
N ALA A 709 31.64 -1.07 15.70
CA ALA A 709 32.46 -0.76 16.86
C ALA A 709 33.73 0.04 16.51
N MET A 710 34.27 -0.13 15.30
CA MET A 710 35.45 0.60 14.83
C MET A 710 35.08 1.88 14.07
N ALA A 711 33.89 1.93 13.46
CA ALA A 711 33.41 3.07 12.69
C ALA A 711 33.03 4.25 13.60
N TYR A 712 32.26 4.01 14.66
CA TYR A 712 31.65 5.08 15.45
C TYR A 712 32.49 5.70 16.57
N PRO A 713 33.75 5.32 16.78
CA PRO A 713 34.71 6.24 17.39
C PRO A 713 35.19 7.35 16.43
N LYS A 714 35.05 7.17 15.12
CA LYS A 714 35.66 8.01 14.08
C LYS A 714 34.67 8.80 13.20
N TYR A 715 33.49 8.23 12.94
CA TYR A 715 32.53 8.76 11.96
C TYR A 715 31.20 9.22 12.56
N ILE A 716 31.14 9.48 13.88
CA ILE A 716 29.98 10.13 14.48
C ILE A 716 29.84 11.52 13.89
N GLU A 717 28.65 11.82 13.37
CA GLU A 717 28.26 13.15 12.94
C GLU A 717 27.27 13.74 13.94
N THR A 718 27.24 15.06 14.09
CA THR A 718 26.22 15.72 14.91
C THR A 718 24.92 15.83 14.10
N PRO A 719 23.75 15.52 14.67
CA PRO A 719 22.46 15.78 14.02
C PRO A 719 22.32 17.24 13.58
N ILE A 720 22.16 17.46 12.28
CA ILE A 720 21.91 18.79 11.69
C ILE A 720 20.59 18.73 10.91
N VAL A 721 19.76 19.74 11.13
CA VAL A 721 18.51 19.98 10.39
C VAL A 721 18.82 20.84 9.17
N GLU A 722 18.90 20.23 7.99
CA GLU A 722 19.16 20.96 6.74
C GLU A 722 17.92 21.66 6.20
N VAL A 723 16.76 20.99 6.31
CA VAL A 723 15.47 21.52 5.90
C VAL A 723 14.69 21.77 7.18
N PRO A 724 14.46 23.03 7.59
CA PRO A 724 13.64 23.34 8.75
C PRO A 724 12.21 22.81 8.61
N MET A 725 11.55 22.54 9.73
CA MET A 725 10.13 22.20 9.72
C MET A 725 9.33 23.35 9.10
N PRO A 726 8.37 23.06 8.21
CA PRO A 726 7.50 24.09 7.65
C PRO A 726 6.61 24.69 8.74
N LYS A 727 6.12 25.90 8.49
CA LYS A 727 5.19 26.55 9.40
C LYS A 727 3.84 25.84 9.36
N LYS A 728 3.29 25.51 10.53
CA LYS A 728 1.93 25.00 10.68
C LYS A 728 0.90 25.96 10.06
N LEU A 729 -0.14 25.41 9.44
CA LEU A 729 -1.28 26.16 8.93
C LEU A 729 -1.97 26.92 10.08
N SER A 730 -2.45 28.13 9.78
CA SER A 730 -3.25 28.89 10.75
C SER A 730 -4.66 28.31 10.89
N SER A 731 -5.31 28.55 12.02
CA SER A 731 -6.69 28.12 12.27
C SER A 731 -7.68 28.57 11.18
N THR A 732 -7.44 29.73 10.56
CA THR A 732 -8.27 30.24 9.43
C THR A 732 -8.11 29.46 8.13
N GLN A 733 -7.04 28.68 7.99
CA GLN A 733 -6.75 27.85 6.82
C GLN A 733 -7.19 26.39 7.03
N LEU A 734 -7.52 25.99 8.26
CA LEU A 734 -7.99 24.64 8.55
C LEU A 734 -9.42 24.46 8.04
N LYS A 735 -9.68 23.33 7.38
CA LYS A 735 -11.00 22.96 6.85
C LYS A 735 -11.91 22.34 7.91
N THR A 736 -11.33 21.85 9.02
CA THR A 736 -12.03 21.17 10.12
C THR A 736 -11.85 21.92 11.44
N LYS A 737 -12.76 21.69 12.40
CA LYS A 737 -12.58 22.17 13.79
C LYS A 737 -11.50 21.39 14.54
N ASP A 738 -11.37 20.11 14.21
CA ASP A 738 -10.29 19.25 14.70
C ASP A 738 -8.95 19.80 14.20
N HIS A 739 -7.98 19.89 15.10
CA HIS A 739 -6.64 20.34 14.81
C HIS A 739 -5.58 19.64 15.64
N LEU A 740 -4.34 19.66 15.18
CA LEU A 740 -3.18 19.20 15.94
C LEU A 740 -2.71 20.30 16.88
N LEU A 741 -2.34 19.96 18.12
CA LEU A 741 -1.71 20.88 19.06
C LEU A 741 -0.23 20.53 19.17
N GLU A 742 0.66 21.47 18.81
CA GLU A 742 2.10 21.27 18.91
C GLU A 742 2.56 21.50 20.35
N VAL A 743 3.18 20.49 20.97
CA VAL A 743 3.75 20.60 22.32
C VAL A 743 5.21 20.20 22.32
N LYS A 744 6.05 21.04 22.92
CA LYS A 744 7.46 20.78 23.11
C LYS A 744 7.85 21.04 24.55
N ILE A 745 8.43 20.05 25.20
CA ILE A 745 8.94 20.13 26.56
C ILE A 745 10.42 19.82 26.50
N GLU A 746 11.26 20.72 27.00
CA GLU A 746 12.70 20.54 26.95
C GLU A 746 13.33 20.99 28.26
N THR A 747 14.18 20.14 28.82
CA THR A 747 15.01 20.45 29.99
C THR A 747 16.40 19.85 29.80
N TYR A 748 17.45 20.65 29.97
CA TYR A 748 18.82 20.23 29.72
C TYR A 748 19.84 21.06 30.52
N LYS A 749 21.01 20.45 30.74
CA LYS A 749 22.18 21.15 31.27
C LYS A 749 22.99 21.75 30.12
N LYS A 750 23.38 23.02 30.25
CA LYS A 750 24.34 23.64 29.32
C LYS A 750 25.56 24.10 30.08
N GLN A 751 26.73 23.67 29.62
CA GLN A 751 28.00 24.04 30.21
C GLN A 751 28.60 25.25 29.47
N TYR A 752 28.77 26.35 30.19
CA TYR A 752 29.46 27.55 29.75
C TYR A 752 30.78 27.68 30.51
N PHE A 753 31.87 27.22 29.92
CA PHE A 753 33.19 27.19 30.56
C PHE A 753 33.16 26.47 31.93
N HIS A 754 33.21 27.23 33.04
CA HIS A 754 33.16 26.73 34.42
C HIS A 754 31.77 26.80 35.07
N LEU A 755 30.77 27.40 34.41
CA LEU A 755 29.40 27.51 34.89
C LEU A 755 28.52 26.44 34.22
N LYS A 756 27.85 25.62 35.03
CA LYS A 756 26.75 24.75 34.55
C LYS A 756 25.45 25.47 34.82
N ASP A 757 24.68 25.73 33.78
CA ASP A 757 23.37 26.34 33.88
C ASP A 757 22.29 25.40 33.36
N ASP A 758 21.12 25.47 33.97
CA ASP A 758 19.98 24.61 33.70
C ASP A 758 18.92 25.38 32.92
N PHE A 759 18.52 24.82 31.78
CA PHE A 759 17.45 25.38 30.96
C PHE A 759 16.26 24.43 30.99
N ALA A 760 15.06 24.99 31.15
CA ALA A 760 13.82 24.25 31.10
C ALA A 760 12.71 25.15 30.57
N TYR A 761 11.99 24.68 29.56
CA TYR A 761 10.82 25.37 29.03
C TYR A 761 9.79 24.38 28.50
N THR A 762 8.56 24.85 28.45
CA THR A 762 7.45 24.22 27.75
C THR A 762 6.98 25.16 26.66
N GLU A 763 6.71 24.65 25.47
CA GLU A 763 6.23 25.41 24.32
C GLU A 763 4.93 24.77 23.82
N VAL A 764 3.91 25.59 23.61
CA VAL A 764 2.58 25.17 23.13
C VAL A 764 2.23 26.06 21.95
N ASP A 765 2.09 25.49 20.75
CA ASP A 765 1.82 26.20 19.49
C ASP A 765 2.72 27.45 19.30
N GLY A 766 4.03 27.30 19.56
CA GLY A 766 5.03 28.36 19.42
C GLY A 766 5.17 29.32 20.61
N VAL A 767 4.30 29.21 21.63
CA VAL A 767 4.35 30.06 22.84
C VAL A 767 5.19 29.40 23.92
N ARG A 768 6.31 30.02 24.32
CA ARG A 768 7.25 29.48 25.32
C ARG A 768 6.96 29.94 26.75
N PHE A 769 6.92 28.97 27.64
CA PHE A 769 6.81 29.10 29.09
C PHE A 769 8.12 28.63 29.74
N PHE A 770 8.98 29.57 30.12
CA PHE A 770 10.25 29.25 30.77
C PHE A 770 10.05 28.92 32.25
N LEU A 771 10.77 27.91 32.74
CA LEU A 771 10.88 27.64 34.16
C LEU A 771 12.15 28.33 34.70
N THR A 772 11.95 29.31 35.57
CA THR A 772 13.03 30.12 36.13
C THR A 772 13.59 29.52 37.42
N ASP A 773 12.72 29.08 38.32
CA ASP A 773 13.06 28.49 39.63
C ASP A 773 13.38 26.99 39.55
N GLU A 774 14.15 26.48 40.51
CA GLU A 774 14.34 25.03 40.70
C GLU A 774 13.05 24.37 41.23
N GLY A 775 12.65 23.28 40.59
CA GLY A 775 11.41 22.56 40.90
C GLY A 775 10.72 22.04 39.63
N ILE A 776 9.39 22.04 39.64
CA ILE A 776 8.55 21.57 38.53
C ILE A 776 7.52 22.61 38.13
N GLN A 777 7.20 22.68 36.84
CA GLN A 777 6.14 23.52 36.29
C GLN A 777 5.08 22.64 35.62
N LEU A 778 3.82 22.98 35.85
CA LEU A 778 2.67 22.38 35.19
C LEU A 778 2.04 23.44 34.29
N VAL A 779 1.84 23.10 33.00
CA VAL A 779 1.04 23.88 32.05
C VAL A 779 -0.20 23.04 31.73
N VAL A 780 -1.38 23.60 32.00
CA VAL A 780 -2.67 22.92 31.83
C VAL A 780 -3.34 23.44 30.58
N ILE A 781 -3.79 22.52 29.73
CA ILE A 781 -4.40 22.79 28.44
C ILE A 781 -5.76 22.11 28.39
N ASP A 782 -6.77 22.84 27.93
CA ASP A 782 -8.10 22.29 27.69
C ASP A 782 -8.07 21.27 26.54
N GLY A 783 -8.46 20.02 26.81
CA GLY A 783 -8.44 18.95 25.81
C GLY A 783 -9.53 19.04 24.74
N HIS A 784 -10.49 19.97 24.88
CA HIS A 784 -11.52 20.21 23.86
C HIS A 784 -11.09 21.23 22.81
N HIS A 785 -10.47 22.34 23.22
CA HIS A 785 -10.11 23.45 22.32
C HIS A 785 -8.60 23.65 22.14
N GLY A 786 -7.75 22.99 22.93
CA GLY A 786 -6.29 23.12 22.85
C GLY A 786 -5.73 24.40 23.49
N ASN A 787 -6.55 25.19 24.18
CA ASN A 787 -6.11 26.44 24.81
C ASN A 787 -5.40 26.19 26.15
N VAL A 788 -4.30 26.91 26.39
CA VAL A 788 -3.66 26.94 27.72
C VAL A 788 -4.60 27.66 28.70
N VAL A 789 -5.01 26.97 29.77
CA VAL A 789 -5.99 27.48 30.75
C VAL A 789 -5.36 27.84 32.10
N ASP A 790 -4.24 27.21 32.46
CA ASP A 790 -3.55 27.49 33.72
C ASP A 790 -2.06 27.14 33.63
N ARG A 791 -1.25 27.76 34.50
CA ARG A 791 0.18 27.50 34.65
C ARG A 791 0.60 27.73 36.10
N VAL A 792 1.20 26.72 36.71
CA VAL A 792 1.71 26.79 38.09
C VAL A 792 3.14 26.26 38.18
N THR A 793 3.93 26.78 39.11
CA THR A 793 5.29 26.33 39.38
C THR A 793 5.44 25.98 40.86
N PHE A 794 5.92 24.77 41.14
CA PHE A 794 6.18 24.27 42.49
C PHE A 794 7.69 24.20 42.73
N LYS A 795 8.19 25.06 43.61
CA LYS A 795 9.60 25.07 44.00
C LYS A 795 9.93 23.85 44.86
N ASN A 796 11.20 23.48 44.90
CA ASN A 796 11.68 22.36 45.72
C ASN A 796 11.26 22.44 47.20
N SER A 797 11.28 23.62 47.81
CA SER A 797 10.84 23.81 49.20
C SER A 797 9.40 23.38 49.44
N ILE A 798 8.51 23.56 48.45
CA ILE A 798 7.10 23.14 48.53
C ILE A 798 6.99 21.62 48.34
N LEU A 799 7.71 21.06 47.36
CA LEU A 799 7.70 19.62 47.08
C LEU A 799 8.22 18.78 48.26
N GLN A 800 9.10 19.34 49.10
CA GLN A 800 9.61 18.72 50.33
C GLN A 800 8.72 19.00 51.54
N GLY A 801 8.28 20.25 51.71
CA GLY A 801 7.59 20.70 52.91
C GLY A 801 6.09 20.41 52.95
N ILE A 802 5.38 20.55 51.81
CA ILE A 802 3.92 20.41 51.73
C ILE A 802 3.50 19.74 50.40
N PRO A 803 3.81 18.43 50.19
CA PRO A 803 3.48 17.72 48.95
C PRO A 803 1.98 17.72 48.60
N ALA A 804 1.10 17.91 49.58
CA ALA A 804 -0.34 17.98 49.37
C ALA A 804 -0.76 19.13 48.46
N GLN A 805 0.05 20.20 48.30
CA GLN A 805 -0.32 21.33 47.45
C GLN A 805 -0.41 20.96 45.97
N ILE A 806 0.56 20.23 45.43
CA ILE A 806 0.51 19.79 44.04
C ILE A 806 -0.56 18.73 43.83
N GLU A 807 -0.75 17.84 44.80
CA GLU A 807 -1.82 16.85 44.74
C GLU A 807 -3.21 17.52 44.72
N ASN A 808 -3.46 18.49 45.60
CA ASN A 808 -4.71 19.26 45.61
C ASN A 808 -4.90 20.06 44.32
N TYR A 809 -3.84 20.66 43.79
CA TYR A 809 -3.89 21.36 42.51
C TYR A 809 -4.30 20.42 41.38
N VAL A 810 -3.64 19.26 41.22
CA VAL A 810 -3.97 18.31 40.15
C VAL A 810 -5.36 17.70 40.33
N ASN A 811 -5.81 17.49 41.57
CA ASN A 811 -7.19 17.07 41.83
C ASN A 811 -8.22 18.15 41.45
N SER A 812 -7.83 19.44 41.45
CA SER A 812 -8.70 20.56 41.07
C SER A 812 -8.73 20.84 39.56
N ILE A 813 -7.78 20.29 38.79
CA ILE A 813 -7.78 20.36 37.33
C ILE A 813 -9.02 19.64 36.79
N LYS A 814 -9.74 20.29 35.86
CA LYS A 814 -10.90 19.70 35.19
C LYS A 814 -10.51 18.43 34.44
N ASP A 815 -11.39 17.42 34.46
CA ASP A 815 -11.24 16.26 33.57
C ASP A 815 -11.29 16.70 32.09
N HIS A 816 -10.68 15.90 31.22
CA HIS A 816 -10.38 16.22 29.82
C HIS A 816 -9.35 17.35 29.66
N SER A 817 -8.34 17.41 30.53
CA SER A 817 -7.23 18.36 30.41
C SER A 817 -5.91 17.65 30.08
N ILE A 818 -5.11 18.24 29.21
CA ILE A 818 -3.72 17.85 28.95
C ILE A 818 -2.84 18.61 29.95
N VAL A 819 -1.89 17.92 30.58
CA VAL A 819 -1.00 18.49 31.59
C VAL A 819 0.44 18.25 31.18
N LEU A 820 1.14 19.34 30.82
CA LEU A 820 2.56 19.30 30.50
C LEU A 820 3.36 19.58 31.77
N VAL A 821 4.35 18.74 32.08
CA VAL A 821 5.22 18.90 33.25
C VAL A 821 6.68 18.96 32.83
N THR A 822 7.38 20.01 33.24
CA THR A 822 8.83 20.15 33.04
C THR A 822 9.54 20.37 34.36
N SER A 823 10.76 19.84 34.51
CA SER A 823 11.61 20.05 35.68
C SER A 823 12.83 20.92 35.40
N LYS A 824 13.32 21.61 36.43
CA LYS A 824 14.57 22.39 36.41
C LYS A 824 15.34 22.23 37.72
N GLY A 825 16.67 22.23 37.65
CA GLY A 825 17.52 22.06 38.82
C GLY A 825 17.49 20.64 39.36
N ARG A 826 18.08 20.45 40.54
CA ARG A 826 17.92 19.20 41.31
C ARG A 826 16.56 19.18 41.98
N PHE A 827 15.53 18.76 41.25
CA PHE A 827 14.20 18.62 41.81
C PHE A 827 14.05 17.35 42.67
N ILE A 828 13.05 17.32 43.55
CA ILE A 828 12.83 16.19 44.45
C ILE A 828 12.27 15.00 43.66
N SER A 829 13.11 14.05 43.28
CA SER A 829 12.76 12.91 42.41
C SER A 829 12.02 11.76 43.10
N ARG A 830 11.77 11.85 44.42
CA ARG A 830 11.09 10.83 45.23
C ARG A 830 10.16 11.48 46.25
N GLY A 831 9.05 10.82 46.58
CA GLY A 831 8.13 11.26 47.63
C GLY A 831 6.66 11.20 47.20
N PRO A 832 5.72 11.63 48.06
CA PRO A 832 4.29 11.48 47.81
C PRO A 832 3.80 12.18 46.53
N TRP A 833 4.44 13.28 46.14
CA TRP A 833 4.03 14.06 44.97
C TRP A 833 4.17 13.29 43.65
N THR A 834 5.06 12.29 43.55
CA THR A 834 5.26 11.56 42.28
C THR A 834 4.02 10.78 41.87
N LYS A 835 3.14 10.40 42.82
CA LYS A 835 1.83 9.78 42.55
C LYS A 835 0.91 10.64 41.69
N VAL A 836 1.17 11.96 41.64
CA VAL A 836 0.44 12.87 40.75
C VAL A 836 0.68 12.53 39.28
N LEU A 837 1.88 12.06 38.92
CA LEU A 837 2.18 11.64 37.54
C LEU A 837 1.36 10.40 37.15
N GLU A 838 1.18 9.46 38.08
CA GLU A 838 0.33 8.27 37.88
C GLU A 838 -1.15 8.67 37.67
N LYS A 839 -1.65 9.63 38.47
CA LYS A 839 -3.01 10.21 38.28
C LYS A 839 -3.20 10.89 36.92
N LEU A 840 -2.10 11.29 36.27
CA LEU A 840 -2.08 11.91 34.94
C LEU A 840 -1.71 10.90 33.83
N GLY A 841 -1.66 9.60 34.15
CA GLY A 841 -1.45 8.52 33.19
C GLY A 841 -0.01 8.06 33.00
N ALA A 842 0.95 8.47 33.85
CA ALA A 842 2.26 7.83 33.88
C ALA A 842 2.14 6.38 34.36
N GLU A 843 2.96 5.49 33.82
CA GLU A 843 2.97 4.07 34.20
C GLU A 843 3.53 3.87 35.61
N GLU A 844 3.02 2.89 36.35
CA GLU A 844 3.52 2.63 37.70
C GLU A 844 5.01 2.21 37.70
N GLY A 845 5.74 2.55 38.75
CA GLY A 845 7.12 2.10 38.94
C GLY A 845 8.20 2.85 38.15
N PHE A 846 7.90 4.02 37.58
CA PHE A 846 8.92 4.89 36.97
C PHE A 846 9.98 5.37 37.98
N ARG A 847 11.16 5.72 37.48
CA ARG A 847 12.24 6.33 38.26
C ARG A 847 12.61 7.68 37.69
N LEU A 848 12.41 8.75 38.46
CA LEU A 848 12.77 10.10 38.05
C LEU A 848 14.27 10.33 38.23
N LYS A 849 14.91 10.88 37.19
CA LYS A 849 16.29 11.37 37.16
C LYS A 849 16.31 12.90 37.25
N GLU A 850 17.49 13.53 37.17
CA GLU A 850 17.64 14.98 37.36
C GLU A 850 16.87 15.84 36.32
N LYS A 851 16.54 15.30 35.14
CA LYS A 851 15.75 15.96 34.09
C LYS A 851 14.48 15.16 33.81
N MET A 852 13.35 15.86 33.70
CA MET A 852 12.04 15.26 33.45
C MET A 852 11.21 16.15 32.52
N ALA A 853 10.65 15.52 31.49
CA ALA A 853 9.62 16.06 30.61
C ALA A 853 8.44 15.08 30.59
N PHE A 854 7.22 15.55 30.77
CA PHE A 854 6.03 14.70 30.81
C PHE A 854 4.85 15.36 30.10
N VAL A 855 4.22 14.61 29.21
CA VAL A 855 2.92 14.95 28.61
C VAL A 855 1.90 13.99 29.21
N GLY A 856 1.03 14.50 30.09
CA GLY A 856 0.03 13.74 30.81
C GLY A 856 -1.41 14.13 30.44
N PHE A 857 -2.37 13.32 30.86
CA PHE A 857 -3.79 13.56 30.64
C PHE A 857 -4.60 13.31 31.91
N LYS A 858 -5.43 14.28 32.28
CA LYS A 858 -6.40 14.15 33.37
C LYS A 858 -7.76 13.77 32.77
N GLY A 859 -8.18 12.52 32.95
CA GLY A 859 -9.49 12.06 32.49
C GLY A 859 -9.78 10.58 32.81
N SER A 860 -10.84 10.04 32.23
CA SER A 860 -11.33 8.68 32.50
C SER A 860 -10.67 7.58 31.66
N PHE A 861 -9.63 7.91 30.89
CA PHE A 861 -8.88 6.99 30.04
C PHE A 861 -7.46 7.53 29.84
N ARG A 862 -6.56 6.68 29.33
CA ARG A 862 -5.16 7.06 29.03
C ARG A 862 -4.96 7.15 27.50
N PRO A 863 -4.77 8.36 26.93
CA PRO A 863 -4.38 8.51 25.53
C PRO A 863 -3.02 7.89 25.22
N VAL A 864 -2.83 7.44 23.97
CA VAL A 864 -1.60 6.75 23.52
C VAL A 864 -0.38 7.67 23.55
N TRP A 865 -0.57 8.99 23.40
CA TRP A 865 0.51 9.98 23.41
C TRP A 865 1.06 10.31 24.80
N VAL A 866 0.43 9.86 25.89
CA VAL A 866 0.92 10.11 27.26
C VAL A 866 2.32 9.53 27.43
N LYS A 867 3.30 10.40 27.70
CA LYS A 867 4.73 10.04 27.67
C LYS A 867 5.52 10.75 28.75
N LEU A 868 6.30 9.98 29.51
CA LEU A 868 7.26 10.46 30.53
C LEU A 868 8.68 10.17 30.06
N VAL A 869 9.50 11.21 29.91
CA VAL A 869 10.93 11.09 29.57
C VAL A 869 11.76 11.64 30.72
N THR A 870 12.76 10.88 31.16
CA THR A 870 13.66 11.29 32.23
C THR A 870 15.11 10.85 31.99
N ASN A 871 16.06 11.74 32.29
CA ASN A 871 17.50 11.55 32.06
C ASN A 871 18.31 12.34 33.10
N GLU A 872 19.62 12.10 33.19
CA GLU A 872 20.52 12.90 34.02
C GLU A 872 20.86 14.26 33.38
N ASP A 873 21.01 14.30 32.05
CA ASP A 873 21.57 15.48 31.37
C ASP A 873 20.54 16.26 30.55
N SER A 874 19.60 15.57 29.88
CA SER A 874 18.52 16.21 29.12
C SER A 874 17.28 15.33 28.94
N ALA A 875 16.10 15.93 29.01
CA ALA A 875 14.85 15.30 28.65
C ALA A 875 14.08 16.19 27.66
N LYS A 876 13.63 15.59 26.55
CA LYS A 876 12.87 16.27 25.50
C LYS A 876 11.65 15.43 25.11
N ILE A 877 10.51 16.09 24.97
CA ILE A 877 9.33 15.57 24.28
C ILE A 877 8.94 16.61 23.23
N TYR A 878 8.71 16.16 22.00
CA TYR A 878 8.19 17.00 20.93
C TYR A 878 7.13 16.22 20.15
N GLN A 879 5.87 16.59 20.36
CA GLN A 879 4.71 15.83 19.90
C GLN A 879 3.64 16.76 19.34
N ALA A 880 2.84 16.24 18.42
CA ALA A 880 1.55 16.81 18.06
C ALA A 880 0.46 15.97 18.74
N LEU A 881 -0.54 16.64 19.32
CA LEU A 881 -1.64 16.00 20.04
C LEU A 881 -2.96 16.27 19.30
N PRO A 882 -3.85 15.28 19.12
CA PRO A 882 -5.14 15.51 18.48
C PRO A 882 -6.08 16.30 19.41
N ILE A 883 -6.69 17.36 18.88
CA ILE A 883 -7.74 18.13 19.54
C ILE A 883 -9.03 18.05 18.70
N PRO A 884 -10.18 17.68 19.30
CA PRO A 884 -10.37 17.33 20.70
C PRO A 884 -9.78 15.95 21.07
N VAL A 885 -9.43 15.79 22.35
CA VAL A 885 -8.97 14.50 22.89
C VAL A 885 -10.15 13.55 23.05
N MET A 886 -10.23 12.54 22.17
CA MET A 886 -11.36 11.61 22.10
C MET A 886 -11.01 10.23 22.66
N LYS A 887 -11.94 9.64 23.41
CA LYS A 887 -11.85 8.24 23.86
C LYS A 887 -12.31 7.30 22.73
N LYS A 888 -11.48 6.32 22.34
CA LYS A 888 -11.92 5.23 21.46
C LYS A 888 -12.96 4.37 22.17
N MET A 889 -14.06 4.04 21.48
CA MET A 889 -15.04 3.08 21.97
C MET A 889 -14.44 1.67 21.90
N LYS A 890 -14.87 0.76 22.78
CA LYS A 890 -14.39 -0.62 22.78
C LYS A 890 -15.02 -1.41 21.64
N LEU A 891 -14.28 -2.35 21.06
CA LEU A 891 -14.81 -3.34 20.12
C LEU A 891 -15.76 -4.33 20.81
#